data_AF-A0A3M6V017-F1
#
_entry.id   AF-A0A3M6V017-F1
#
_cell.length_a   1.000
_cell.length_b   1.000
_cell.length_c   1.000
_cell.angle_alpha   90.00
_cell.angle_beta   90.00
_cell.angle_gamma   90.00
#
_symmetry.space_group_name_H-M   'P 1'
#
loop_
_entity.id
_entity.type
_entity.pdbx_description
1 polymer ?
#
loop_
_entity_poly.entity_id
_entity_poly.type
_entity_poly.pdbx_seq_one_letter_code
_entity_poly.pdbx_strand_id
1 'polypeptide(L)'
;MLQNYDCLSVFFMLQICFHVDGNKNNQGLTFLAIGDFGGISRPPYTTHMQRKVAEVMGQYADSGKAQFVIGLGDNFYGNGVKTVDDPRFTTTFEHVYTNPTLVSATWYMIAGNHDHDSNVSAQIAYTKVSRRWHYPDFFYSQVLQIPDTLKTVQLVMIDTTLLCCRNRWMDKMKLPSQKQQLKWLNNILRSSTADYLIVAGHHPVLSAGIHGNTKYLVSKLKSILEENDVTVYLSGHDHNLQHLKEPDTTVHYFVSGNGNFYSGRKGYDKAVQKSLLFFSGVSGGFTLLHATPDSLQISQIDSNGKKLNTTKLKSRTKTVKGVRNFDFYPKCAPYLAILLVVVGTLGARSLIHAIRPLKTGSRRCWNRTDSLRGKSPLICFHVGATEYPRLTFAAIGDFGGIPLPPYTTYMQKKIAKVMGKYADLKEVKFVLGLGDNFYYEGVKSVEDPRFFSTFEHVYTNPALKSATWYMIAGNHDHASNVSAQIAYTKVSHRWHFPDFFYSRVMQIPGSTKTVQIVMLDTTLLCCKNQKKLKNLPSQKDQLEWIERTLRDSRADYLIVAGHHPVLSAGIHGSTLYLVSKLKPLLEENDVTVYLSGHDHNLQHLKEEHSNVHYFVTGNGNFFNALEEHKWKVKSSLKYFNGQTGAFTLLEATPDFLMISQIDDRGRQVYQAKLLPRTSSQPQSDAENTILDEFFTSQT
;
A
#
# COMPACT_ATOMS: atom_id res chain seq x y z
N MET A 1 -47.90 22.39 7.18
CA MET A 1 -46.70 22.95 6.52
C MET A 1 -46.10 21.81 5.71
N LEU A 2 -46.49 21.59 4.44
CA LEU A 2 -46.07 22.35 3.23
C LEU A 2 -44.54 22.53 3.23
N GLN A 3 -43.74 22.22 2.22
CA GLN A 3 -43.92 21.64 0.89
C GLN A 3 -42.51 21.65 0.23
N ASN A 4 -42.27 20.78 -0.75
CA ASN A 4 -41.42 20.98 -1.95
C ASN A 4 -39.95 20.49 -2.00
N TYR A 5 -39.83 19.32 -2.68
CA TYR A 5 -39.04 18.99 -3.89
C TYR A 5 -37.50 18.99 -3.81
N ASP A 6 -36.81 17.86 -4.02
CA ASP A 6 -36.68 17.06 -5.26
C ASP A 6 -36.40 17.88 -6.53
N CYS A 7 -35.11 18.13 -6.80
CA CYS A 7 -34.45 18.13 -8.10
C CYS A 7 -33.07 18.80 -7.96
N LEU A 8 -31.98 18.03 -7.95
CA LEU A 8 -30.75 18.35 -8.70
C LEU A 8 -29.75 17.17 -8.68
N SER A 9 -30.20 16.02 -9.16
CA SER A 9 -29.31 15.18 -9.96
C SER A 9 -29.08 15.93 -11.26
N VAL A 10 -27.82 16.09 -11.68
CA VAL A 10 -27.35 16.91 -12.84
C VAL A 10 -27.01 18.37 -12.50
N PHE A 11 -25.95 18.57 -11.71
CA PHE A 11 -24.97 19.64 -11.94
C PHE A 11 -23.60 19.15 -11.49
N PHE A 12 -22.88 18.51 -12.42
CA PHE A 12 -21.44 18.31 -12.30
C PHE A 12 -20.74 19.65 -12.56
N MET A 13 -19.63 19.87 -11.85
CA MET A 13 -18.58 20.86 -12.13
C MET A 13 -18.91 22.33 -11.89
N LEU A 14 -18.43 22.86 -10.76
CA LEU A 14 -17.43 23.94 -10.73
C LEU A 14 -16.84 24.08 -9.31
N GLN A 15 -15.55 24.44 -9.25
CA GLN A 15 -14.66 24.54 -8.07
C GLN A 15 -15.21 25.41 -6.92
N ILE A 16 -14.77 25.27 -5.65
CA ILE A 16 -13.56 25.90 -5.04
C ILE A 16 -13.43 25.32 -3.61
N CYS A 17 -12.35 24.63 -3.21
CA CYS A 17 -11.09 25.15 -2.64
C CYS A 17 -11.22 26.07 -1.41
N PHE A 18 -11.04 25.52 -0.19
CA PHE A 18 -10.45 26.22 0.97
C PHE A 18 -9.54 25.21 1.70
N HIS A 19 -8.21 25.22 1.56
CA HIS A 19 -7.23 26.10 2.23
C HIS A 19 -7.38 26.11 3.77
N VAL A 20 -6.77 25.11 4.40
CA VAL A 20 -6.08 25.30 5.68
C VAL A 20 -4.62 25.63 5.31
N ASP A 21 -4.16 26.79 5.74
CA ASP A 21 -2.83 27.32 5.44
C ASP A 21 -1.75 26.45 6.09
N GLY A 22 -1.21 25.54 5.27
CA GLY A 22 -0.01 24.76 5.53
C GLY A 22 0.68 24.50 4.20
N ASN A 23 1.30 25.53 3.63
CA ASN A 23 2.26 25.48 2.52
C ASN A 23 1.96 24.44 1.40
N LYS A 24 0.95 24.71 0.57
CA LYS A 24 0.56 23.86 -0.58
C LYS A 24 1.64 23.82 -1.66
N ASN A 25 2.55 22.85 -1.55
CA ASN A 25 3.23 22.28 -2.71
C ASN A 25 2.58 20.94 -3.03
N ASN A 26 2.22 20.73 -4.30
CA ASN A 26 1.50 19.58 -4.83
C ASN A 26 2.20 18.25 -4.46
N GLN A 27 1.83 17.64 -3.33
CA GLN A 27 2.43 16.39 -2.83
C GLN A 27 1.94 15.22 -3.70
N GLY A 28 2.82 14.76 -4.59
CA GLY A 28 2.61 13.63 -5.49
C GLY A 28 3.96 13.05 -5.91
N LEU A 29 3.92 11.87 -6.53
CA LEU A 29 5.09 11.17 -7.04
C LEU A 29 5.43 11.73 -8.43
N THR A 30 6.44 12.59 -8.50
CA THR A 30 6.96 13.14 -9.76
C THR A 30 8.13 12.30 -10.28
N PHE A 31 8.10 11.95 -11.56
CA PHE A 31 9.15 11.17 -12.20
C PHE A 31 9.23 11.44 -13.69
N LEU A 32 10.35 11.05 -14.30
CA LEU A 32 10.63 11.28 -15.72
C LEU A 32 10.73 9.95 -16.47
N ALA A 33 10.51 9.97 -17.78
CA ALA A 33 10.79 8.85 -18.68
C ALA A 33 11.49 9.34 -19.95
N ILE A 34 12.56 8.65 -20.34
CA ILE A 34 13.38 8.97 -21.52
C ILE A 34 13.90 7.68 -22.15
N GLY A 35 13.70 7.50 -23.45
CA GLY A 35 14.35 6.47 -24.26
C GLY A 35 15.39 7.07 -25.17
N ASP A 36 16.19 6.20 -25.79
CA ASP A 36 16.90 6.53 -27.03
C ASP A 36 17.85 7.72 -26.83
N PHE A 37 18.49 7.76 -25.66
CA PHE A 37 19.31 8.88 -25.23
C PHE A 37 20.81 8.62 -25.42
N GLY A 38 21.22 7.42 -25.83
CA GLY A 38 22.56 6.88 -25.67
C GLY A 38 23.71 7.49 -26.50
N GLY A 39 23.68 8.79 -26.79
CA GLY A 39 24.77 9.52 -27.44
C GLY A 39 25.19 8.94 -28.79
N ILE A 40 26.50 8.75 -29.00
CA ILE A 40 27.08 8.16 -30.20
C ILE A 40 28.28 7.26 -29.84
N SER A 41 28.66 6.36 -30.74
CA SER A 41 29.73 5.36 -30.50
C SER A 41 31.17 5.86 -30.61
N ARG A 42 31.36 7.15 -30.94
CA ARG A 42 32.68 7.78 -31.12
C ARG A 42 32.81 9.02 -30.24
N PRO A 43 34.03 9.42 -29.83
CA PRO A 43 34.24 10.67 -29.10
C PRO A 43 33.52 11.85 -29.77
N PRO A 44 32.84 12.72 -29.00
CA PRO A 44 32.83 12.82 -27.54
C PRO A 44 31.77 11.93 -26.85
N TYR A 45 31.29 10.87 -27.52
CA TYR A 45 30.32 9.87 -27.03
C TYR A 45 28.93 10.41 -26.64
N THR A 46 28.68 11.67 -26.97
CA THR A 46 27.46 12.43 -26.65
C THR A 46 27.07 13.25 -27.87
N THR A 47 25.80 13.65 -27.95
CA THR A 47 25.35 14.61 -28.97
C THR A 47 24.94 15.92 -28.31
N HIS A 48 24.84 16.98 -29.13
CA HIS A 48 24.28 18.24 -28.68
C HIS A 48 22.82 18.07 -28.18
N MET A 49 22.02 17.25 -28.87
CA MET A 49 20.62 17.06 -28.51
C MET A 49 20.47 16.32 -27.17
N GLN A 50 21.25 15.27 -26.93
CA GLN A 50 21.26 14.56 -25.65
C GLN A 50 21.54 15.51 -24.48
N ARG A 51 22.59 16.34 -24.60
CA ARG A 51 22.96 17.31 -23.56
C ARG A 51 21.87 18.37 -23.36
N LYS A 52 21.26 18.86 -24.45
CA LYS A 52 20.16 19.82 -24.37
C LYS A 52 18.92 19.22 -23.69
N VAL A 53 18.57 17.98 -23.99
CA VAL A 53 17.48 17.26 -23.31
C VAL A 53 17.82 17.05 -21.83
N ALA A 54 19.06 16.66 -21.49
CA ALA A 54 19.50 16.48 -20.11
C ALA A 54 19.40 17.78 -19.29
N GLU A 55 19.75 18.93 -19.88
CA GLU A 55 19.61 20.24 -19.24
C GLU A 55 18.15 20.56 -18.90
N VAL A 56 17.25 20.43 -19.88
CA VAL A 56 15.81 20.68 -19.69
C VAL A 56 15.19 19.67 -18.71
N MET A 57 15.59 18.40 -18.79
CA MET A 57 15.21 17.39 -17.80
C MET A 57 15.62 17.79 -16.39
N GLY A 58 16.82 18.35 -16.21
CA GLY A 58 17.30 18.84 -14.92
C GLY A 58 16.40 19.96 -14.35
N GLN A 59 15.99 20.92 -15.18
CA GLN A 59 15.08 22.00 -14.78
C GLN A 59 13.71 21.46 -14.32
N TYR A 60 13.17 20.49 -15.04
CA TYR A 60 11.91 19.82 -14.66
C TYR A 60 12.08 18.92 -13.43
N ALA A 61 13.24 18.28 -13.28
CA ALA A 61 13.56 17.48 -12.11
C ALA A 61 13.60 18.35 -10.85
N ASP A 62 14.28 19.50 -10.88
CA ASP A 62 14.37 20.42 -9.75
C ASP A 62 13.01 21.03 -9.39
N SER A 63 12.28 21.54 -10.39
CA SER A 63 10.98 22.18 -10.16
C SER A 63 9.91 21.20 -9.66
N GLY A 64 9.90 19.97 -10.18
CA GLY A 64 8.95 18.93 -9.81
C GLY A 64 9.40 18.04 -8.66
N LYS A 65 10.64 18.23 -8.17
CA LYS A 65 11.34 17.32 -7.24
C LYS A 65 11.27 15.86 -7.70
N ALA A 66 11.68 15.60 -8.94
CA ALA A 66 11.61 14.27 -9.53
C ALA A 66 12.33 13.23 -8.65
N GLN A 67 11.62 12.15 -8.31
CA GLN A 67 12.11 11.14 -7.37
C GLN A 67 12.85 10.00 -8.07
N PHE A 68 12.52 9.75 -9.34
CA PHE A 68 13.18 8.75 -10.17
C PHE A 68 13.02 9.06 -11.67
N VAL A 69 13.78 8.33 -12.49
CA VAL A 69 13.74 8.37 -13.97
C VAL A 69 13.54 6.94 -14.50
N ILE A 70 12.76 6.78 -15.56
CA ILE A 70 12.57 5.53 -16.30
C ILE A 70 13.40 5.63 -17.59
N GLY A 71 14.42 4.79 -17.73
CA GLY A 71 15.20 4.65 -18.96
C GLY A 71 14.57 3.61 -19.89
N LEU A 72 14.13 4.01 -21.07
CA LEU A 72 13.33 3.18 -22.00
C LEU A 72 14.19 2.43 -23.04
N GLY A 73 15.48 2.19 -22.76
CA GLY A 73 16.39 1.47 -23.65
C GLY A 73 17.06 2.35 -24.71
N ASP A 74 17.97 1.72 -25.46
CA ASP A 74 18.97 2.36 -26.33
C ASP A 74 19.83 3.34 -25.54
N ASN A 75 20.36 2.81 -24.44
CA ASN A 75 21.13 3.53 -23.43
C ASN A 75 22.53 3.90 -23.94
N PHE A 76 23.08 3.11 -24.87
CA PHE A 76 24.37 3.38 -25.52
C PHE A 76 24.32 3.03 -27.01
N TYR A 77 24.23 4.07 -27.85
CA TYR A 77 24.13 3.88 -29.30
C TYR A 77 25.39 3.29 -29.93
N GLY A 78 25.14 2.59 -31.03
CA GLY A 78 26.12 1.98 -31.91
C GLY A 78 26.19 0.48 -31.71
N ASN A 79 26.64 0.04 -30.53
CA ASN A 79 26.79 -1.37 -30.14
C ASN A 79 26.94 -1.48 -28.60
N GLY A 80 26.00 -0.90 -27.84
CA GLY A 80 25.96 -1.02 -26.39
C GLY A 80 27.26 -0.70 -25.65
N VAL A 81 27.51 -1.46 -24.58
CA VAL A 81 28.75 -1.47 -23.80
C VAL A 81 29.27 -2.90 -23.66
N LYS A 82 30.59 -3.08 -23.58
CA LYS A 82 31.20 -4.43 -23.56
C LYS A 82 31.38 -4.98 -22.15
N THR A 83 31.79 -4.12 -21.22
CA THR A 83 32.15 -4.47 -19.84
C THR A 83 31.55 -3.47 -18.86
N VAL A 84 31.53 -3.81 -17.57
CA VAL A 84 31.01 -2.92 -16.51
C VAL A 84 31.85 -1.64 -16.35
N ASP A 85 33.13 -1.69 -16.74
CA ASP A 85 34.08 -0.57 -16.68
C ASP A 85 34.16 0.22 -17.99
N ASP A 86 33.25 -0.01 -18.93
CA ASP A 86 33.23 0.69 -20.21
C ASP A 86 33.10 2.21 -19.99
N PRO A 87 34.02 3.05 -20.53
CA PRO A 87 34.01 4.49 -20.30
C PRO A 87 32.75 5.18 -20.81
N ARG A 88 31.93 4.51 -21.62
CA ARG A 88 30.61 5.00 -22.06
C ARG A 88 29.66 5.24 -20.90
N PHE A 89 29.71 4.46 -19.81
CA PHE A 89 28.89 4.76 -18.63
C PHE A 89 29.20 6.16 -18.09
N THR A 90 30.49 6.50 -17.97
CA THR A 90 30.91 7.81 -17.51
C THR A 90 30.61 8.90 -18.54
N THR A 91 31.05 8.71 -19.78
CA THR A 91 31.03 9.75 -20.82
C THR A 91 29.64 10.02 -21.40
N THR A 92 28.78 9.01 -21.53
CA THR A 92 27.45 9.12 -22.12
C THR A 92 26.34 9.26 -21.08
N PHE A 93 26.54 8.78 -19.84
CA PHE A 93 25.52 8.84 -18.79
C PHE A 93 25.95 9.73 -17.63
N GLU A 94 27.01 9.37 -16.89
CA GLU A 94 27.33 10.05 -15.63
C GLU A 94 27.65 11.53 -15.80
N HIS A 95 28.45 11.87 -16.82
CA HIS A 95 28.85 13.24 -17.15
C HIS A 95 27.82 14.04 -17.95
N VAL A 96 26.73 13.41 -18.39
CA VAL A 96 25.66 14.09 -19.13
C VAL A 96 24.55 14.53 -18.19
N TYR A 97 24.12 13.63 -17.30
CA TYR A 97 23.01 13.88 -16.39
C TYR A 97 23.51 14.35 -15.03
N THR A 98 24.15 15.51 -14.99
CA THR A 98 24.88 16.02 -13.79
C THR A 98 24.04 16.90 -12.86
N ASN A 99 22.81 17.25 -13.25
CA ASN A 99 21.90 18.03 -12.41
C ASN A 99 21.71 17.34 -11.03
N PRO A 100 21.75 18.08 -9.90
CA PRO A 100 21.72 17.49 -8.55
C PRO A 100 20.51 16.58 -8.27
N THR A 101 19.33 16.95 -8.77
CA THR A 101 18.12 16.11 -8.61
C THR A 101 18.22 14.86 -9.47
N LEU A 102 18.72 14.95 -10.70
CA LEU A 102 18.96 13.77 -11.55
C LEU A 102 20.08 12.85 -11.04
N VAL A 103 21.06 13.39 -10.30
CA VAL A 103 22.13 12.63 -9.62
C VAL A 103 21.62 11.92 -8.36
N SER A 104 20.62 12.51 -7.70
CA SER A 104 20.00 11.94 -6.50
C SER A 104 18.89 10.95 -6.81
N ALA A 105 18.22 11.12 -7.96
CA ALA A 105 17.16 10.26 -8.43
C ALA A 105 17.67 8.86 -8.79
N THR A 106 16.86 7.84 -8.54
CA THR A 106 17.11 6.48 -9.07
C THR A 106 16.68 6.41 -10.54
N TRP A 107 17.47 5.76 -11.38
CA TRP A 107 17.17 5.50 -12.79
C TRP A 107 16.83 4.02 -12.96
N TYR A 108 15.55 3.73 -13.19
CA TYR A 108 15.06 2.39 -13.49
C TYR A 108 15.27 2.10 -14.97
N MET A 109 16.25 1.27 -15.28
CA MET A 109 16.71 1.02 -16.65
C MET A 109 16.15 -0.27 -17.22
N ILE A 110 15.98 -0.28 -18.55
CA ILE A 110 15.85 -1.47 -19.41
C ILE A 110 16.75 -1.31 -20.63
N ALA A 111 16.99 -2.40 -21.35
CA ALA A 111 17.78 -2.41 -22.59
C ALA A 111 16.88 -2.23 -23.84
N GLY A 112 17.43 -1.55 -24.85
CA GLY A 112 16.91 -1.50 -26.21
C GLY A 112 17.67 -2.42 -27.16
N ASN A 113 17.40 -2.32 -28.46
CA ASN A 113 18.08 -3.17 -29.45
C ASN A 113 19.58 -2.89 -29.52
N HIS A 114 20.01 -1.62 -29.47
CA HIS A 114 21.44 -1.29 -29.54
C HIS A 114 22.22 -1.72 -28.31
N ASP A 115 21.56 -1.83 -27.16
CA ASP A 115 22.16 -2.38 -25.94
C ASP A 115 22.43 -3.89 -26.08
N HIS A 116 21.51 -4.61 -26.74
CA HIS A 116 21.61 -6.05 -27.05
C HIS A 116 22.52 -6.37 -28.23
N ASP A 117 22.98 -5.38 -28.98
CA ASP A 117 24.10 -5.57 -29.93
C ASP A 117 25.44 -5.80 -29.19
N SER A 118 25.43 -5.71 -27.85
CA SER A 118 26.56 -6.01 -26.97
C SER A 118 26.11 -6.57 -25.61
N ASN A 119 26.87 -6.32 -24.54
CA ASN A 119 26.71 -7.01 -23.28
C ASN A 119 25.73 -6.29 -22.33
N VAL A 120 24.43 -6.59 -22.42
CA VAL A 120 23.43 -6.09 -21.47
C VAL A 120 23.73 -6.51 -20.03
N SER A 121 24.40 -7.64 -19.81
CA SER A 121 24.80 -8.06 -18.44
C SER A 121 25.82 -7.09 -17.82
N ALA A 122 26.60 -6.36 -18.62
CA ALA A 122 27.45 -5.29 -18.11
C ALA A 122 26.63 -4.10 -17.60
N GLN A 123 25.53 -3.75 -18.27
CA GLN A 123 24.58 -2.74 -17.80
C GLN A 123 23.87 -3.18 -16.52
N ILE A 124 23.50 -4.46 -16.40
CA ILE A 124 22.94 -5.00 -15.15
C ILE A 124 23.98 -4.92 -14.03
N ALA A 125 25.23 -5.35 -14.30
CA ALA A 125 26.33 -5.31 -13.34
C ALA A 125 26.68 -3.89 -12.87
N TYR A 126 26.50 -2.88 -13.72
CA TYR A 126 26.76 -1.47 -13.40
C TYR A 126 25.87 -0.94 -12.27
N THR A 127 24.75 -1.62 -11.96
CA THR A 127 23.94 -1.35 -10.76
C THR A 127 24.74 -1.42 -9.46
N LYS A 128 25.82 -2.22 -9.43
CA LYS A 128 26.73 -2.32 -8.27
C LYS A 128 27.76 -1.19 -8.22
N VAL A 129 27.96 -0.47 -9.33
CA VAL A 129 28.94 0.61 -9.48
C VAL A 129 28.30 1.97 -9.23
N SER A 130 27.15 2.24 -9.86
CA SER A 130 26.46 3.52 -9.72
C SER A 130 25.17 3.37 -8.91
N ARG A 131 25.10 4.07 -7.76
CA ARG A 131 23.94 4.05 -6.86
C ARG A 131 22.62 4.48 -7.53
N ARG A 132 22.72 5.27 -8.60
CA ARG A 132 21.55 5.79 -9.32
C ARG A 132 21.17 4.92 -10.52
N TRP A 133 22.06 4.04 -10.98
CA TRP A 133 21.74 3.10 -12.06
C TRP A 133 21.06 1.87 -11.46
N HIS A 134 19.75 1.72 -11.63
CA HIS A 134 19.01 0.57 -11.12
C HIS A 134 18.56 -0.32 -12.27
N TYR A 135 19.32 -1.40 -12.51
CA TYR A 135 19.04 -2.41 -13.52
C TYR A 135 19.32 -3.82 -12.95
N PRO A 136 18.47 -4.35 -12.05
CA PRO A 136 18.78 -5.54 -11.28
C PRO A 136 18.71 -6.86 -12.08
N ASP A 137 17.92 -6.89 -13.15
CA ASP A 137 17.74 -8.05 -14.03
C ASP A 137 17.14 -7.57 -15.38
N PHE A 138 17.10 -8.43 -16.40
CA PHE A 138 16.55 -8.12 -17.74
C PHE A 138 15.10 -7.61 -17.68
N PHE A 139 14.30 -8.17 -16.79
CA PHE A 139 12.93 -7.72 -16.51
C PHE A 139 12.66 -7.82 -15.01
N TYR A 140 12.00 -6.81 -14.47
CA TYR A 140 11.77 -6.68 -13.03
C TYR A 140 10.59 -5.76 -12.75
N SER A 141 10.14 -5.72 -11.50
CA SER A 141 9.06 -4.82 -11.10
C SER A 141 9.42 -4.07 -9.83
N GLN A 142 9.01 -2.81 -9.76
CA GLN A 142 9.18 -1.95 -8.59
C GLN A 142 7.84 -1.34 -8.21
N VAL A 143 7.46 -1.43 -6.94
CA VAL A 143 6.30 -0.72 -6.40
C VAL A 143 6.78 0.51 -5.67
N LEU A 144 6.18 1.65 -5.96
CA LEU A 144 6.51 2.96 -5.42
C LEU A 144 5.26 3.55 -4.81
N GLN A 145 5.37 3.99 -3.56
CA GLN A 145 4.28 4.67 -2.87
C GLN A 145 4.25 6.13 -3.29
N ILE A 146 3.06 6.65 -3.60
CA ILE A 146 2.87 8.09 -3.78
C ILE A 146 3.07 8.76 -2.42
N PRO A 147 4.02 9.73 -2.28
CA PRO A 147 4.35 10.35 -1.01
C PRO A 147 3.11 10.74 -0.20
N ASP A 148 3.16 10.46 1.10
CA ASP A 148 2.12 10.83 2.07
C ASP A 148 0.74 10.17 1.81
N THR A 149 0.67 9.13 0.96
CA THR A 149 -0.59 8.44 0.60
C THR A 149 -0.40 6.92 0.52
N LEU A 150 -1.45 6.12 0.72
CA LEU A 150 -1.35 4.65 0.55
C LEU A 150 -1.31 4.21 -0.91
N LYS A 151 -1.57 5.13 -1.85
CA LYS A 151 -1.69 4.79 -3.25
C LYS A 151 -0.33 4.50 -3.85
N THR A 152 -0.29 3.56 -4.78
CA THR A 152 0.97 3.05 -5.34
C THR A 152 1.01 3.13 -6.86
N VAL A 153 2.22 3.38 -7.36
CA VAL A 153 2.60 3.20 -8.76
C VAL A 153 3.44 1.94 -8.83
N GLN A 154 3.02 0.94 -9.60
CA GLN A 154 3.87 -0.21 -9.92
C GLN A 154 4.45 -0.04 -11.31
N LEU A 155 5.77 -0.01 -11.37
CA LEU A 155 6.55 -0.08 -12.60
C LEU A 155 6.87 -1.54 -12.89
N VAL A 156 6.54 -1.99 -14.10
CA VAL A 156 6.88 -3.33 -14.60
C VAL A 156 7.76 -3.14 -15.84
N MET A 157 9.04 -3.42 -15.66
CA MET A 157 10.10 -3.16 -16.62
C MET A 157 10.36 -4.44 -17.42
N ILE A 158 10.18 -4.40 -18.74
CA ILE A 158 10.28 -5.57 -19.62
C ILE A 158 11.35 -5.39 -20.71
N ASP A 159 12.05 -6.48 -21.00
CA ASP A 159 12.99 -6.57 -22.10
C ASP A 159 12.27 -6.98 -23.38
N THR A 160 11.82 -5.99 -24.13
CA THR A 160 11.11 -6.21 -25.39
C THR A 160 11.99 -6.79 -26.49
N THR A 161 13.31 -6.58 -26.46
CA THR A 161 14.23 -7.17 -27.44
C THR A 161 14.25 -8.69 -27.31
N LEU A 162 14.30 -9.19 -26.06
CA LEU A 162 14.15 -10.62 -25.78
C LEU A 162 12.75 -11.17 -26.13
N LEU A 163 11.72 -10.31 -26.22
CA LEU A 163 10.36 -10.69 -26.63
C LEU A 163 10.16 -10.73 -28.14
N CYS A 164 10.53 -9.70 -28.89
CA CYS A 164 10.15 -9.57 -30.31
C CYS A 164 11.28 -9.86 -31.29
N CYS A 165 12.52 -9.66 -30.86
CA CYS A 165 13.57 -9.21 -31.76
C CYS A 165 14.88 -9.96 -31.54
N ARG A 166 14.79 -11.19 -31.00
CA ARG A 166 15.93 -12.09 -30.80
C ARG A 166 16.61 -12.39 -32.13
N ASN A 167 17.94 -12.44 -32.10
CA ASN A 167 18.79 -12.77 -33.24
C ASN A 167 19.65 -14.00 -32.92
N ARG A 168 20.31 -14.55 -33.95
CA ARG A 168 21.14 -15.76 -33.81
C ARG A 168 22.24 -15.63 -32.76
N TRP A 169 22.74 -14.42 -32.50
CA TRP A 169 23.75 -14.16 -31.48
C TRP A 169 23.15 -14.26 -30.07
N MET A 170 22.01 -13.62 -29.83
CA MET A 170 21.27 -13.71 -28.56
C MET A 170 20.83 -15.15 -28.25
N ASP A 171 20.47 -15.95 -29.26
CA ASP A 171 20.04 -17.33 -29.06
C ASP A 171 21.18 -18.27 -28.65
N LYS A 172 22.44 -17.89 -28.89
CA LYS A 172 23.61 -18.61 -28.37
C LYS A 172 23.91 -18.27 -26.91
N MET A 173 23.34 -17.20 -26.38
CA MET A 173 23.53 -16.78 -25.01
C MET A 173 22.50 -17.42 -24.08
N LYS A 174 22.88 -17.66 -22.82
CA LYS A 174 21.97 -18.17 -21.77
C LYS A 174 21.03 -17.07 -21.24
N LEU A 175 20.35 -16.36 -22.14
CA LEU A 175 19.42 -15.28 -21.83
C LEU A 175 18.03 -15.83 -21.50
N PRO A 176 17.22 -15.10 -20.71
CA PRO A 176 15.83 -15.49 -20.49
C PRO A 176 15.04 -15.67 -21.79
N SER A 177 14.19 -16.69 -21.84
CA SER A 177 13.32 -16.97 -22.98
C SER A 177 12.08 -16.06 -23.00
N GLN A 178 11.49 -15.89 -24.20
CA GLN A 178 10.19 -15.21 -24.38
C GLN A 178 9.12 -15.77 -23.44
N LYS A 179 9.05 -17.11 -23.33
CA LYS A 179 8.07 -17.80 -22.49
C LYS A 179 8.25 -17.51 -21.00
N GLN A 180 9.49 -17.47 -20.51
CA GLN A 180 9.79 -17.13 -19.11
C GLN A 180 9.34 -15.70 -18.80
N GLN A 181 9.69 -14.74 -19.65
CA GLN A 181 9.32 -13.34 -19.44
C GLN A 181 7.80 -13.13 -19.52
N LEU A 182 7.11 -13.69 -20.51
CA LEU A 182 5.64 -13.55 -20.62
C LEU A 182 4.90 -14.22 -19.46
N LYS A 183 5.37 -15.40 -19.00
CA LYS A 183 4.81 -16.08 -17.83
C LYS A 183 4.99 -15.23 -16.56
N TRP A 184 6.20 -14.70 -16.36
CA TRP A 184 6.50 -13.81 -15.25
C TRP A 184 5.63 -12.55 -15.29
N LEU A 185 5.55 -11.90 -16.45
CA LEU A 185 4.78 -10.67 -16.66
C LEU A 185 3.31 -10.88 -16.33
N ASN A 186 2.69 -11.93 -16.85
CA ASN A 186 1.28 -12.22 -16.60
C ASN A 186 1.00 -12.44 -15.10
N ASN A 187 1.90 -13.11 -14.38
CA ASN A 187 1.77 -13.30 -12.93
C ASN A 187 1.87 -11.98 -12.16
N ILE A 188 2.83 -11.12 -12.54
CA ILE A 188 3.03 -9.80 -11.91
C ILE A 188 1.83 -8.88 -12.14
N LEU A 189 1.31 -8.81 -13.38
CA LEU A 189 0.19 -7.92 -13.70
C LEU A 189 -1.12 -8.39 -13.06
N ARG A 190 -1.38 -9.71 -13.02
CA ARG A 190 -2.58 -10.27 -12.37
C ARG A 190 -2.61 -10.02 -10.87
N SER A 191 -1.46 -10.18 -10.20
CA SER A 191 -1.33 -9.98 -8.75
C SER A 191 -1.25 -8.52 -8.32
N SER A 192 -0.99 -7.59 -9.26
CA SER A 192 -0.85 -6.16 -8.96
C SER A 192 -2.13 -5.54 -8.39
N THR A 193 -2.02 -4.94 -7.21
CA THR A 193 -3.04 -4.10 -6.56
C THR A 193 -2.77 -2.60 -6.71
N ALA A 194 -1.77 -2.21 -7.51
CA ALA A 194 -1.35 -0.81 -7.60
C ALA A 194 -2.39 0.09 -8.27
N ASP A 195 -2.55 1.31 -7.75
CA ASP A 195 -3.50 2.32 -8.26
C ASP A 195 -3.15 2.77 -9.67
N TYR A 196 -1.85 2.85 -9.98
CA TYR A 196 -1.34 3.06 -11.32
C TYR A 196 -0.39 1.92 -11.68
N LEU A 197 -0.69 1.23 -12.79
CA LEU A 197 0.13 0.14 -13.29
C LEU A 197 0.77 0.59 -14.61
N ILE A 198 2.09 0.76 -14.58
CA ILE A 198 2.88 1.24 -15.71
C ILE A 198 3.78 0.10 -16.17
N VAL A 199 3.64 -0.31 -17.43
CA VAL A 199 4.56 -1.25 -18.07
C VAL A 199 5.49 -0.46 -18.97
N ALA A 200 6.80 -0.69 -18.86
CA ALA A 200 7.80 -0.02 -19.67
C ALA A 200 8.64 -1.03 -20.44
N GLY A 201 8.79 -0.81 -21.75
CA GLY A 201 9.56 -1.67 -22.66
C GLY A 201 10.14 -0.85 -23.80
N HIS A 202 11.28 -1.23 -24.37
CA HIS A 202 11.92 -0.41 -25.40
C HIS A 202 11.06 -0.25 -26.67
N HIS A 203 10.59 -1.35 -27.25
CA HIS A 203 9.84 -1.32 -28.50
C HIS A 203 8.36 -0.94 -28.28
N PRO A 204 7.76 -0.13 -29.16
CA PRO A 204 6.35 0.23 -29.07
C PRO A 204 5.44 -0.95 -29.39
N VAL A 205 4.37 -1.13 -28.61
CA VAL A 205 3.22 -1.97 -29.02
C VAL A 205 2.53 -1.29 -30.20
N LEU A 206 2.15 -0.02 -30.02
CA LEU A 206 1.55 0.84 -31.04
C LEU A 206 2.46 2.02 -31.32
N SER A 207 2.70 2.33 -32.60
CA SER A 207 3.47 3.52 -33.00
C SER A 207 3.17 3.92 -34.44
N ALA A 208 3.09 5.24 -34.66
CA ALA A 208 3.01 5.86 -35.98
C ALA A 208 4.38 6.30 -36.51
N GLY A 209 5.47 5.95 -35.81
CA GLY A 209 6.84 6.28 -36.20
C GLY A 209 7.34 5.45 -37.38
N ILE A 210 8.65 5.52 -37.64
CA ILE A 210 9.25 4.86 -38.80
C ILE A 210 9.32 3.34 -38.65
N HIS A 211 9.45 2.85 -37.41
CA HIS A 211 9.43 1.42 -37.10
C HIS A 211 7.99 0.89 -37.00
N GLY A 212 7.08 1.71 -36.49
CA GLY A 212 5.66 1.40 -36.43
C GLY A 212 5.33 0.36 -35.35
N ASN A 213 4.21 -0.33 -35.50
CA ASN A 213 3.79 -1.35 -34.53
C ASN A 213 4.76 -2.55 -34.50
N THR A 214 5.17 -2.96 -33.30
CA THR A 214 5.93 -4.21 -33.14
C THR A 214 4.99 -5.40 -33.21
N LYS A 215 4.91 -6.07 -34.37
CA LYS A 215 3.95 -7.16 -34.67
C LYS A 215 3.85 -8.21 -33.56
N TYR A 216 4.98 -8.67 -33.02
CA TYR A 216 4.99 -9.65 -31.94
C TYR A 216 4.31 -9.11 -30.68
N LEU A 217 4.62 -7.88 -30.26
CA LEU A 217 4.03 -7.26 -29.08
C LEU A 217 2.53 -7.00 -29.26
N VAL A 218 2.09 -6.58 -30.46
CA VAL A 218 0.66 -6.51 -30.77
C VAL A 218 -0.02 -7.87 -30.60
N SER A 219 0.61 -8.96 -31.07
CA SER A 219 0.01 -10.30 -31.03
C SER A 219 0.06 -11.00 -29.67
N LYS A 220 1.04 -10.68 -28.81
CA LYS A 220 1.30 -11.42 -27.56
C LYS A 220 1.25 -10.58 -26.30
N LEU A 221 1.62 -9.31 -26.37
CA LEU A 221 1.70 -8.44 -25.19
C LEU A 221 0.44 -7.59 -25.03
N LYS A 222 -0.11 -7.06 -26.13
CA LYS A 222 -1.25 -6.14 -26.10
C LYS A 222 -2.42 -6.68 -25.26
N SER A 223 -2.90 -7.89 -25.54
CA SER A 223 -4.01 -8.48 -24.78
C SER A 223 -3.69 -8.66 -23.29
N ILE A 224 -2.44 -9.00 -22.95
CA ILE A 224 -2.01 -9.11 -21.55
C ILE A 224 -2.08 -7.76 -20.84
N LEU A 225 -1.69 -6.66 -21.50
CA LEU A 225 -1.79 -5.31 -20.93
C LEU A 225 -3.26 -4.93 -20.69
N GLU A 226 -4.11 -5.20 -21.68
CA GLU A 226 -5.53 -4.83 -21.68
C GLU A 226 -6.35 -5.65 -20.66
N GLU A 227 -6.17 -6.97 -20.63
CA GLU A 227 -6.85 -7.87 -19.69
C GLU A 227 -6.56 -7.55 -18.22
N ASN A 228 -5.40 -6.93 -17.95
CA ASN A 228 -4.94 -6.58 -16.60
C ASN A 228 -5.14 -5.10 -16.25
N ASP A 229 -5.87 -4.34 -17.08
CA ASP A 229 -6.17 -2.92 -16.85
C ASP A 229 -4.89 -2.10 -16.60
N VAL A 230 -3.84 -2.32 -17.40
CA VAL A 230 -2.61 -1.52 -17.34
C VAL A 230 -2.95 -0.06 -17.64
N THR A 231 -2.48 0.87 -16.81
CA THR A 231 -2.78 2.30 -16.98
C THR A 231 -2.02 2.87 -18.17
N VAL A 232 -0.71 2.60 -18.24
CA VAL A 232 0.18 3.16 -19.25
C VAL A 232 1.19 2.10 -19.71
N TYR A 233 1.39 2.01 -21.03
CA TYR A 233 2.56 1.40 -21.63
C TYR A 233 3.52 2.49 -22.12
N LEU A 234 4.75 2.52 -21.61
CA LEU A 234 5.80 3.46 -22.01
C LEU A 234 6.83 2.75 -22.91
N SER A 235 7.22 3.39 -24.01
CA SER A 235 8.28 2.89 -24.88
C SER A 235 9.14 3.97 -25.53
N GLY A 236 10.25 3.55 -26.12
CA GLY A 236 11.14 4.36 -26.95
C GLY A 236 11.14 3.85 -28.40
N HIS A 237 12.33 3.58 -28.93
CA HIS A 237 12.66 2.98 -30.24
C HIS A 237 12.32 3.85 -31.44
N ASP A 238 11.07 4.31 -31.53
CA ASP A 238 10.72 5.33 -32.50
C ASP A 238 11.17 6.70 -31.98
N HIS A 239 12.06 7.35 -32.75
CA HIS A 239 12.71 8.58 -32.35
C HIS A 239 11.78 9.82 -32.37
N ASN A 240 10.72 9.83 -31.57
CA ASN A 240 9.72 10.88 -31.46
C ASN A 240 8.92 10.74 -30.16
N LEU A 241 8.02 11.70 -29.92
CA LEU A 241 7.02 11.67 -28.85
C LEU A 241 5.66 11.30 -29.43
N GLN A 242 4.99 10.33 -28.84
CA GLN A 242 3.64 9.95 -29.24
C GLN A 242 2.75 9.66 -28.04
N HIS A 243 1.45 9.82 -28.23
CA HIS A 243 0.42 9.28 -27.35
C HIS A 243 -0.64 8.62 -28.21
N LEU A 244 -0.87 7.34 -27.99
CA LEU A 244 -1.87 6.53 -28.68
C LEU A 244 -2.84 5.90 -27.68
N LYS A 245 -4.09 5.74 -28.10
CA LYS A 245 -5.13 5.03 -27.36
C LYS A 245 -6.15 4.48 -28.35
N GLU A 246 -6.42 3.19 -28.29
CA GLU A 246 -7.55 2.62 -29.02
C GLU A 246 -8.89 2.92 -28.31
N PRO A 247 -10.03 2.94 -29.02
CA PRO A 247 -11.33 3.29 -28.44
C PRO A 247 -11.72 2.39 -27.26
N ASP A 248 -11.59 1.07 -27.42
CA ASP A 248 -12.15 0.08 -26.49
C ASP A 248 -11.18 -0.36 -25.38
N THR A 249 -9.97 0.19 -25.35
CA THR A 249 -8.95 -0.13 -24.35
C THR A 249 -8.85 0.92 -23.26
N THR A 250 -8.53 0.49 -22.04
CA THR A 250 -8.17 1.38 -20.92
C THR A 250 -6.69 1.74 -20.93
N VAL A 251 -5.87 1.07 -21.74
CA VAL A 251 -4.42 1.25 -21.81
C VAL A 251 -4.06 2.46 -22.67
N HIS A 252 -3.24 3.36 -22.13
CA HIS A 252 -2.63 4.45 -22.89
C HIS A 252 -1.20 4.08 -23.29
N TYR A 253 -0.86 4.26 -24.57
CA TYR A 253 0.47 3.96 -25.10
C TYR A 253 1.22 5.28 -25.33
N PHE A 254 2.38 5.47 -24.71
CA PHE A 254 3.23 6.64 -24.94
C PHE A 254 4.58 6.22 -25.47
N VAL A 255 5.03 6.90 -26.52
CA VAL A 255 6.39 6.79 -27.06
C VAL A 255 7.17 8.02 -26.60
N SER A 256 8.36 7.82 -26.06
CA SER A 256 9.28 8.85 -25.56
C SER A 256 10.71 8.55 -25.97
N GLY A 257 10.93 8.32 -27.27
CA GLY A 257 12.18 7.83 -27.84
C GLY A 257 13.06 8.90 -28.48
N ASN A 258 12.90 10.18 -28.14
CA ASN A 258 13.67 11.26 -28.75
C ASN A 258 14.67 11.92 -27.79
N GLY A 259 15.30 11.14 -26.92
CA GLY A 259 16.31 11.63 -25.99
C GLY A 259 17.60 12.11 -26.66
N ASN A 260 17.94 11.56 -27.83
CA ASN A 260 19.17 11.88 -28.57
C ASN A 260 18.91 12.21 -30.04
N PHE A 261 18.12 11.38 -30.73
CA PHE A 261 17.72 11.59 -32.12
C PHE A 261 16.23 11.93 -32.20
N TYR A 262 15.81 12.56 -33.29
CA TYR A 262 14.39 12.80 -33.55
C TYR A 262 14.07 12.60 -35.03
N SER A 263 12.86 12.14 -35.32
CA SER A 263 12.37 11.84 -36.67
C SER A 263 10.89 12.17 -36.79
N GLY A 264 10.58 13.09 -37.69
CA GLY A 264 9.21 13.46 -38.05
C GLY A 264 8.56 12.50 -39.05
N ARG A 265 9.28 11.45 -39.49
CA ARG A 265 8.77 10.48 -40.45
C ARG A 265 7.73 9.60 -39.78
N LYS A 266 6.55 9.52 -40.40
CA LYS A 266 5.47 8.63 -39.98
C LYS A 266 5.41 7.38 -40.86
N GLY A 267 5.23 6.22 -40.26
CA GLY A 267 4.83 5.01 -40.96
C GLY A 267 3.37 5.11 -41.43
N TYR A 268 3.06 4.59 -42.62
CA TYR A 268 1.69 4.57 -43.12
C TYR A 268 0.96 3.31 -42.64
N ASP A 269 0.20 3.44 -41.55
CA ASP A 269 -0.77 2.44 -41.09
C ASP A 269 -2.08 3.13 -40.71
N LYS A 270 -3.16 2.87 -41.46
CA LYS A 270 -4.48 3.49 -41.25
C LYS A 270 -5.10 3.13 -39.90
N ALA A 271 -4.82 1.95 -39.35
CA ALA A 271 -5.36 1.53 -38.06
C ALA A 271 -4.70 2.33 -36.93
N VAL A 272 -3.38 2.53 -37.00
CA VAL A 272 -2.63 3.32 -36.02
C VAL A 272 -3.04 4.79 -36.04
N GLN A 273 -3.30 5.37 -37.21
CA GLN A 273 -3.74 6.78 -37.32
C GLN A 273 -5.05 7.05 -36.55
N LYS A 274 -5.96 6.07 -36.46
CA LYS A 274 -7.19 6.20 -35.67
C LYS A 274 -6.93 6.24 -34.16
N SER A 275 -5.85 5.61 -33.71
CA SER A 275 -5.47 5.53 -32.31
C SER A 275 -4.51 6.65 -31.89
N LEU A 276 -3.96 7.41 -32.84
CA LEU A 276 -2.95 8.44 -32.58
C LEU A 276 -3.59 9.71 -32.04
N LEU A 277 -3.38 10.00 -30.76
CA LEU A 277 -3.89 11.20 -30.08
C LEU A 277 -2.90 12.36 -30.16
N PHE A 278 -1.59 12.08 -30.15
CA PHE A 278 -0.55 13.09 -30.28
C PHE A 278 0.71 12.50 -30.94
N PHE A 279 1.43 13.36 -31.69
CA PHE A 279 2.71 13.04 -32.33
C PHE A 279 3.58 14.29 -32.43
N SER A 280 4.87 14.18 -32.07
CA SER A 280 5.89 15.18 -32.36
C SER A 280 7.24 14.51 -32.64
N GLY A 281 7.81 14.78 -33.81
CA GLY A 281 9.13 14.27 -34.21
C GLY A 281 10.04 15.36 -34.75
N VAL A 282 9.82 16.61 -34.36
CA VAL A 282 10.55 17.78 -34.90
C VAL A 282 11.65 18.30 -33.97
N SER A 283 11.74 17.75 -32.75
CA SER A 283 12.73 18.08 -31.72
C SER A 283 12.98 16.87 -30.83
N GLY A 284 14.08 16.91 -30.05
CA GLY A 284 14.30 15.98 -28.94
C GLY A 284 13.34 16.25 -27.78
N GLY A 285 13.26 15.35 -26.81
CA GLY A 285 12.32 15.48 -25.70
C GLY A 285 12.30 14.30 -24.74
N PHE A 286 11.37 14.38 -23.80
CA PHE A 286 11.15 13.37 -22.75
C PHE A 286 9.72 13.47 -22.22
N THR A 287 9.34 12.56 -21.33
CA THR A 287 8.03 12.53 -20.68
C THR A 287 8.15 12.79 -19.19
N LEU A 288 7.36 13.73 -18.67
CA LEU A 288 7.16 14.00 -17.25
C LEU A 288 5.87 13.32 -16.78
N LEU A 289 5.94 12.61 -15.67
CA LEU A 289 4.80 12.00 -15.01
C LEU A 289 4.68 12.54 -13.59
N HIS A 290 3.44 12.79 -13.17
CA HIS A 290 3.11 13.22 -11.81
C HIS A 290 1.88 12.46 -11.34
N ALA A 291 2.09 11.52 -10.42
CA ALA A 291 1.03 10.73 -9.82
C ALA A 291 0.60 11.34 -8.49
N THR A 292 -0.69 11.65 -8.37
CA THR A 292 -1.36 12.01 -7.13
C THR A 292 -2.34 10.90 -6.77
N PRO A 293 -2.99 10.94 -5.60
CA PRO A 293 -4.05 10.00 -5.28
C PRO A 293 -5.15 9.90 -6.36
N ASP A 294 -5.50 11.02 -6.97
CA ASP A 294 -6.68 11.10 -7.83
C ASP A 294 -6.35 10.99 -9.31
N SER A 295 -5.09 11.22 -9.68
CA SER A 295 -4.70 11.21 -11.08
C SER A 295 -3.23 10.93 -11.36
N LEU A 296 -2.98 10.33 -12.51
CA LEU A 296 -1.67 10.32 -13.15
C LEU A 296 -1.68 11.35 -14.29
N GLN A 297 -0.93 12.43 -14.13
CA GLN A 297 -0.68 13.41 -15.20
C GLN A 297 0.58 13.01 -15.97
N ILE A 298 0.50 13.01 -17.29
CA ILE A 298 1.60 12.71 -18.21
C ILE A 298 1.76 13.89 -19.16
N SER A 299 2.93 14.52 -19.18
CA SER A 299 3.27 15.65 -20.04
C SER A 299 4.49 15.32 -20.91
N GLN A 300 4.37 15.48 -22.23
CA GLN A 300 5.49 15.30 -23.15
C GLN A 300 6.14 16.66 -23.43
N ILE A 301 7.44 16.74 -23.19
CA ILE A 301 8.22 17.99 -23.16
C ILE A 301 9.27 17.94 -24.25
N ASP A 302 9.41 19.03 -25.01
CA ASP A 302 10.47 19.15 -26.01
C ASP A 302 11.79 19.66 -25.43
N SER A 303 12.84 19.61 -26.24
CA SER A 303 14.18 20.09 -25.85
C SER A 303 14.29 21.61 -25.69
N ASN A 304 13.21 22.39 -25.87
CA ASN A 304 13.14 23.80 -25.51
C ASN A 304 12.35 24.03 -24.20
N GLY A 305 11.92 22.96 -23.52
CA GLY A 305 11.16 23.02 -22.27
C GLY A 305 9.65 23.22 -22.47
N LYS A 306 9.15 23.21 -23.71
CA LYS A 306 7.73 23.38 -24.00
C LYS A 306 6.98 22.07 -23.77
N LYS A 307 5.92 22.11 -22.97
CA LYS A 307 4.94 21.02 -22.87
C LYS A 307 4.14 20.97 -24.16
N LEU A 308 4.32 19.91 -24.95
CA LEU A 308 3.65 19.72 -26.23
C LEU A 308 2.29 19.01 -26.09
N ASN A 309 2.19 18.08 -25.14
CA ASN A 309 0.98 17.33 -24.84
C ASN A 309 0.86 17.13 -23.34
N THR A 310 -0.36 17.09 -22.82
CA THR A 310 -0.63 16.73 -21.42
C THR A 310 -1.94 15.95 -21.31
N THR A 311 -1.85 14.76 -20.73
CA THR A 311 -2.99 13.88 -20.47
C THR A 311 -3.10 13.62 -18.97
N LYS A 312 -4.33 13.53 -18.47
CA LYS A 312 -4.62 13.21 -17.07
C LYS A 312 -5.48 11.94 -17.01
N LEU A 313 -4.96 10.91 -16.35
CA LEU A 313 -5.60 9.60 -16.21
C LEU A 313 -6.08 9.40 -14.78
N LYS A 314 -7.21 8.71 -14.61
CA LYS A 314 -7.72 8.32 -13.28
C LYS A 314 -6.97 7.10 -12.76
N SER A 315 -6.98 6.90 -11.44
CA SER A 315 -6.50 5.65 -10.83
C SER A 315 -7.34 4.46 -11.31
N ARG A 316 -6.74 3.27 -11.35
CA ARG A 316 -7.43 2.01 -11.67
C ARG A 316 -8.52 1.75 -10.64
N THR A 317 -9.74 1.50 -11.08
CA THR A 317 -10.80 0.90 -10.27
C THR A 317 -10.82 -0.59 -10.54
N LYS A 318 -10.06 -1.38 -9.77
CA LYS A 318 -10.21 -2.83 -9.84
C LYS A 318 -11.50 -3.22 -9.10
N THR A 319 -12.57 -3.48 -9.86
CA THR A 319 -13.59 -4.43 -9.41
C THR A 319 -12.86 -5.75 -9.15
N VAL A 320 -13.03 -6.32 -7.97
CA VAL A 320 -12.63 -7.71 -7.73
C VAL A 320 -13.35 -8.54 -8.79
N LYS A 321 -12.65 -8.92 -9.87
CA LYS A 321 -13.11 -9.95 -10.81
C LYS A 321 -13.01 -11.27 -10.05
N GLY A 322 -13.94 -11.45 -9.12
CA GLY A 322 -14.22 -12.74 -8.51
C GLY A 322 -14.63 -13.68 -9.64
N VAL A 323 -13.91 -14.79 -9.74
CA VAL A 323 -14.39 -16.10 -10.22
C VAL A 323 -15.57 -16.00 -11.19
N ARG A 324 -15.28 -15.81 -12.49
CA ARG A 324 -16.21 -16.29 -13.52
C ARG A 324 -16.11 -17.81 -13.53
N ASN A 325 -16.87 -18.42 -12.62
CA ASN A 325 -17.34 -19.80 -12.63
C ASN A 325 -18.34 -19.92 -11.48
N PHE A 326 -19.48 -19.28 -11.68
CA PHE A 326 -20.70 -19.63 -10.98
C PHE A 326 -21.64 -20.14 -12.06
N ASP A 327 -21.46 -21.41 -12.44
CA ASP A 327 -22.57 -22.20 -12.96
C ASP A 327 -23.56 -22.35 -11.80
N PHE A 328 -24.56 -21.47 -11.77
CA PHE A 328 -25.60 -21.47 -10.76
C PHE A 328 -26.68 -22.50 -11.11
N TYR A 329 -26.99 -23.33 -10.12
CA TYR A 329 -28.24 -24.04 -9.94
C TYR A 329 -29.47 -23.26 -10.47
N PRO A 330 -30.34 -23.86 -11.31
CA PRO A 330 -31.50 -23.18 -11.88
C PRO A 330 -32.74 -23.38 -10.99
N LYS A 331 -32.84 -22.74 -9.82
CA LYS A 331 -34.07 -22.83 -8.99
C LYS A 331 -34.50 -21.58 -8.20
N CYS A 332 -34.04 -20.37 -8.55
CA CYS A 332 -34.54 -19.14 -7.91
C CYS A 332 -35.06 -18.06 -8.88
N ALA A 333 -35.29 -18.41 -10.16
CA ALA A 333 -35.84 -17.49 -11.16
C ALA A 333 -37.32 -17.06 -11.00
N PRO A 334 -38.22 -17.71 -10.21
CA PRO A 334 -39.60 -17.21 -10.10
C PRO A 334 -39.83 -16.17 -8.99
N TYR A 335 -38.90 -15.94 -8.06
CA TYR A 335 -39.15 -15.04 -6.91
C TYR A 335 -38.76 -13.58 -7.16
N LEU A 336 -37.98 -13.28 -8.21
CA LEU A 336 -37.57 -11.91 -8.55
C LEU A 336 -38.63 -11.13 -9.35
N ALA A 337 -39.62 -11.83 -9.94
CA ALA A 337 -40.67 -11.21 -10.75
C ALA A 337 -41.80 -10.58 -9.91
N ILE A 338 -41.95 -10.97 -8.63
CA ILE A 338 -42.99 -10.43 -7.75
C ILE A 338 -42.58 -9.10 -7.11
N LEU A 339 -41.28 -8.84 -6.93
CA LEU A 339 -40.80 -7.60 -6.34
C LEU A 339 -40.86 -6.40 -7.30
N LEU A 340 -40.84 -6.64 -8.62
CA LEU A 340 -40.88 -5.59 -9.64
C LEU A 340 -42.30 -5.10 -10.00
N VAL A 341 -43.34 -5.83 -9.58
CA VAL A 341 -44.75 -5.43 -9.80
C VAL A 341 -45.30 -4.58 -8.63
N VAL A 342 -44.74 -4.73 -7.42
CA VAL A 342 -45.19 -3.98 -6.23
C VAL A 342 -44.61 -2.56 -6.16
N VAL A 343 -43.45 -2.29 -6.76
CA VAL A 343 -42.84 -0.94 -6.79
C VAL A 343 -43.40 -0.08 -7.93
N GLY A 344 -44.00 -0.68 -8.96
CA GLY A 344 -44.51 0.02 -10.15
C GLY A 344 -45.92 0.63 -10.03
N THR A 345 -46.67 0.38 -8.96
CA THR A 345 -48.09 0.77 -8.85
C THR A 345 -48.39 1.88 -7.83
N LEU A 346 -47.40 2.36 -7.06
CA LEU A 346 -47.61 3.36 -6.01
C LEU A 346 -47.00 4.76 -6.27
N GLY A 347 -46.49 5.01 -7.48
CA GLY A 347 -45.74 6.24 -7.79
C GLY A 347 -46.41 7.24 -8.74
N ALA A 348 -47.74 7.20 -8.94
CA ALA A 348 -48.41 8.10 -9.87
C ALA A 348 -49.74 8.62 -9.32
N ARG A 349 -49.70 9.78 -8.65
CA ARG A 349 -50.72 10.84 -8.70
C ARG A 349 -50.36 12.01 -7.78
N SER A 350 -50.49 13.22 -8.32
CA SER A 350 -50.69 14.52 -7.66
C SER A 350 -49.51 15.51 -7.70
N LEU A 351 -49.50 16.45 -8.65
CA LEU A 351 -49.75 17.88 -8.37
C LEU A 351 -49.82 18.70 -9.68
N ILE A 352 -50.97 19.35 -9.92
CA ILE A 352 -51.20 20.42 -10.91
C ILE A 352 -51.89 21.58 -10.16
N HIS A 353 -51.55 22.83 -10.50
CA HIS A 353 -52.06 24.16 -10.05
C HIS A 353 -51.30 24.77 -8.84
N ALA A 354 -50.92 26.06 -8.78
CA ALA A 354 -51.47 27.27 -9.39
C ALA A 354 -50.45 28.44 -9.52
N ILE A 355 -50.85 29.48 -10.26
CA ILE A 355 -50.11 30.67 -10.74
C ILE A 355 -50.52 31.93 -9.91
N ARG A 356 -49.58 32.84 -9.55
CA ARG A 356 -49.54 34.31 -9.89
C ARG A 356 -48.79 35.21 -8.88
N PRO A 357 -48.29 36.39 -9.33
CA PRO A 357 -47.17 37.14 -8.72
C PRO A 357 -47.60 38.43 -7.99
N LEU A 358 -46.70 38.99 -7.16
CA LEU A 358 -46.82 40.35 -6.64
C LEU A 358 -45.59 41.21 -6.95
N LYS A 359 -45.91 42.46 -7.28
CA LYS A 359 -45.10 43.53 -7.85
C LYS A 359 -44.75 44.57 -6.77
N THR A 360 -43.70 45.35 -7.07
CA THR A 360 -43.48 46.78 -6.77
C THR A 360 -43.13 47.25 -5.35
N GLY A 361 -42.08 48.08 -5.28
CA GLY A 361 -41.79 48.98 -4.16
C GLY A 361 -40.43 49.67 -4.29
N SER A 362 -40.36 50.76 -5.04
CA SER A 362 -39.17 51.63 -5.18
C SER A 362 -38.93 52.51 -3.94
N ARG A 363 -37.67 52.90 -3.66
CA ARG A 363 -37.29 54.29 -3.35
C ARG A 363 -35.75 54.52 -3.43
N ARG A 364 -35.41 55.53 -4.24
CA ARG A 364 -34.19 56.38 -4.31
C ARG A 364 -33.88 57.02 -2.94
N CYS A 365 -32.73 57.63 -2.59
CA CYS A 365 -31.45 58.05 -3.18
C CYS A 365 -30.57 58.47 -1.96
N TRP A 366 -29.23 58.47 -2.07
CA TRP A 366 -28.33 59.63 -1.85
C TRP A 366 -26.86 59.19 -1.92
N ASN A 367 -26.08 59.96 -2.67
CA ASN A 367 -24.64 59.84 -2.82
C ASN A 367 -23.90 60.33 -1.56
N ARG A 368 -22.82 59.64 -1.18
CA ARG A 368 -21.57 60.27 -0.77
C ARG A 368 -20.41 59.30 -0.91
N THR A 369 -19.41 59.74 -1.67
CA THR A 369 -18.04 59.25 -1.68
C THR A 369 -17.44 59.40 -0.28
N ASP A 370 -16.79 58.36 0.22
CA ASP A 370 -15.49 58.48 0.88
C ASP A 370 -14.83 57.09 1.02
N SER A 371 -13.58 57.03 0.58
CA SER A 371 -12.68 55.91 0.82
C SER A 371 -12.39 55.81 2.32
N LEU A 372 -12.31 54.58 2.86
CA LEU A 372 -11.24 54.13 3.77
C LEU A 372 -11.48 52.68 4.20
N ARG A 373 -10.36 51.96 4.30
CA ARG A 373 -10.23 50.53 4.64
C ARG A 373 -10.67 50.28 6.09
N GLY A 374 -11.39 49.20 6.35
CA GLY A 374 -11.65 48.72 7.71
C GLY A 374 -12.37 47.37 7.72
N LYS A 375 -11.79 46.40 8.42
CA LYS A 375 -12.13 44.96 8.43
C LYS A 375 -13.48 44.69 9.14
N SER A 376 -14.29 43.79 8.59
CA SER A 376 -15.44 43.17 9.26
C SER A 376 -15.05 41.79 9.85
N PRO A 377 -15.44 41.42 11.08
CA PRO A 377 -15.19 40.10 11.62
C PRO A 377 -16.25 39.12 11.09
N LEU A 378 -15.81 38.08 10.37
CA LEU A 378 -16.68 36.96 10.01
C LEU A 378 -16.68 35.96 11.17
N ILE A 379 -17.80 35.90 11.88
CA ILE A 379 -18.17 34.78 12.75
C ILE A 379 -18.45 33.60 11.81
N CYS A 380 -17.58 32.59 11.86
CA CYS A 380 -17.67 31.41 10.99
C CYS A 380 -18.21 30.22 11.79
N PHE A 381 -19.46 29.83 11.52
CA PHE A 381 -20.00 28.55 11.97
C PHE A 381 -19.23 27.43 11.27
N HIS A 382 -18.49 26.63 12.04
CA HIS A 382 -17.84 25.41 11.55
C HIS A 382 -18.89 24.32 11.37
N VAL A 383 -19.22 23.97 10.12
CA VAL A 383 -19.86 22.69 9.81
C VAL A 383 -18.73 21.74 9.45
N GLY A 384 -18.34 20.90 10.40
CA GLY A 384 -17.26 19.92 10.24
C GLY A 384 -17.57 18.93 9.13
N ALA A 385 -16.56 18.61 8.31
CA ALA A 385 -16.60 17.44 7.45
C ALA A 385 -16.81 16.20 8.33
N THR A 386 -17.82 15.40 8.04
CA THR A 386 -18.05 14.14 8.75
C THR A 386 -16.95 13.15 8.34
N GLU A 387 -15.88 13.08 9.13
CA GLU A 387 -14.93 11.96 9.09
C GLU A 387 -15.71 10.65 9.26
N TYR A 388 -15.39 9.64 8.44
CA TYR A 388 -15.93 8.31 8.68
C TYR A 388 -15.38 7.80 10.03
N PRO A 389 -16.24 7.37 10.97
CA PRO A 389 -15.82 6.95 12.30
C PRO A 389 -14.83 5.77 12.21
N ARG A 390 -13.58 5.98 12.66
CA ARG A 390 -12.52 4.96 12.59
C ARG A 390 -11.52 5.07 13.73
N LEU A 391 -11.15 3.92 14.28
CA LEU A 391 -10.04 3.77 15.22
C LEU A 391 -8.93 2.96 14.56
N THR A 392 -7.79 3.60 14.29
CA THR A 392 -6.63 2.96 13.68
C THR A 392 -5.52 2.74 14.71
N PHE A 393 -4.95 1.54 14.75
CA PHE A 393 -3.83 1.20 15.62
C PHE A 393 -2.91 0.15 14.97
N ALA A 394 -1.69 0.01 15.50
CA ALA A 394 -0.72 -0.95 15.02
C ALA A 394 -0.43 -2.04 16.05
N ALA A 395 0.08 -3.19 15.62
CA ALA A 395 0.59 -4.26 16.47
C ALA A 395 1.95 -4.75 15.95
N ILE A 396 2.90 -4.95 16.86
CA ILE A 396 4.26 -5.42 16.56
C ILE A 396 4.75 -6.31 17.70
N GLY A 397 5.16 -7.54 17.38
CA GLY A 397 5.85 -8.44 18.30
C GLY A 397 7.33 -8.52 17.98
N ASP A 398 8.11 -9.03 18.94
CA ASP A 398 9.45 -9.56 18.67
C ASP A 398 10.38 -8.51 18.08
N PHE A 399 10.28 -7.27 18.58
CA PHE A 399 10.97 -6.11 18.05
C PHE A 399 12.25 -5.78 18.82
N GLY A 400 12.59 -6.52 19.86
CA GLY A 400 13.52 -6.10 20.92
C GLY A 400 15.02 -6.00 20.60
N GLY A 401 15.41 -5.68 19.37
CA GLY A 401 16.80 -5.41 19.00
C GLY A 401 17.76 -6.55 19.33
N ILE A 402 18.91 -6.23 19.93
CA ILE A 402 19.93 -7.19 20.40
C ILE A 402 20.56 -6.67 21.71
N PRO A 403 21.18 -7.54 22.54
CA PRO A 403 21.76 -7.12 23.81
C PRO A 403 23.13 -6.45 23.72
N LEU A 404 23.73 -6.40 22.52
CA LEU A 404 25.02 -5.76 22.29
C LEU A 404 24.85 -4.41 21.61
N PRO A 405 25.69 -3.39 21.91
CA PRO A 405 25.71 -2.13 21.16
C PRO A 405 25.73 -2.39 19.64
N PRO A 406 24.91 -1.68 18.85
CA PRO A 406 24.12 -0.50 19.19
C PRO A 406 22.71 -0.80 19.74
N TYR A 407 22.50 -1.98 20.34
CA TYR A 407 21.26 -2.46 20.96
C TYR A 407 20.04 -2.55 20.03
N THR A 408 20.28 -2.46 18.73
CA THR A 408 19.28 -2.38 17.67
C THR A 408 19.75 -3.22 16.50
N THR A 409 18.82 -3.67 15.67
CA THR A 409 19.16 -4.29 14.39
C THR A 409 18.82 -3.35 13.23
N TYR A 410 19.41 -3.63 12.07
CA TYR A 410 18.99 -2.97 10.82
C TYR A 410 17.50 -3.16 10.56
N MET A 411 16.97 -4.36 10.82
CA MET A 411 15.60 -4.70 10.50
C MET A 411 14.60 -3.96 11.40
N GLN A 412 14.87 -3.92 12.71
CA GLN A 412 14.08 -3.15 13.66
C GLN A 412 13.95 -1.68 13.24
N LYS A 413 15.08 -1.04 12.89
CA LYS A 413 15.11 0.36 12.42
C LYS A 413 14.35 0.54 11.11
N LYS A 414 14.46 -0.42 10.19
CA LYS A 414 13.75 -0.38 8.90
C LYS A 414 12.23 -0.46 9.12
N ILE A 415 11.77 -1.37 9.97
CA ILE A 415 10.35 -1.51 10.33
C ILE A 415 9.86 -0.26 11.03
N ALA A 416 10.61 0.28 12.01
CA ALA A 416 10.25 1.53 12.70
C ALA A 416 10.03 2.70 11.73
N LYS A 417 10.86 2.81 10.68
CA LYS A 417 10.70 3.82 9.62
C LYS A 417 9.42 3.61 8.80
N VAL A 418 9.12 2.37 8.41
CA VAL A 418 7.89 2.06 7.65
C VAL A 418 6.65 2.27 8.51
N MET A 419 6.68 1.76 9.74
CA MET A 419 5.61 1.93 10.72
C MET A 419 5.35 3.40 11.03
N GLY A 420 6.38 4.24 11.13
CA GLY A 420 6.24 5.69 11.29
C GLY A 420 5.49 6.34 10.14
N LYS A 421 5.78 5.97 8.88
CA LYS A 421 5.04 6.46 7.72
C LYS A 421 3.56 6.07 7.77
N TYR A 422 3.26 4.82 8.14
CA TYR A 422 1.88 4.39 8.30
C TYR A 422 1.20 5.09 9.48
N ALA A 423 1.92 5.39 10.56
CA ALA A 423 1.39 6.10 11.70
C ALA A 423 0.92 7.51 11.35
N ASP A 424 1.73 8.26 10.60
CA ASP A 424 1.35 9.60 10.09
C ASP A 424 0.14 9.51 9.16
N LEU A 425 0.14 8.52 8.26
CA LEU A 425 -0.77 8.44 7.14
C LEU A 425 -2.15 7.86 7.50
N LYS A 426 -2.17 6.97 8.48
CA LYS A 426 -3.38 6.28 8.96
C LYS A 426 -3.87 6.79 10.30
N GLU A 427 -3.20 7.81 10.83
CA GLU A 427 -3.44 8.37 12.15
C GLU A 427 -3.50 7.29 13.22
N VAL A 428 -2.45 6.49 13.30
CA VAL A 428 -2.32 5.44 14.32
C VAL A 428 -2.43 6.08 15.70
N LYS A 429 -3.51 5.76 16.43
CA LYS A 429 -3.81 6.33 17.75
C LYS A 429 -3.00 5.65 18.86
N PHE A 430 -2.68 4.37 18.70
CA PHE A 430 -1.86 3.61 19.64
C PHE A 430 -1.20 2.39 18.96
N VAL A 431 -0.28 1.75 19.67
CA VAL A 431 0.46 0.56 19.26
C VAL A 431 0.28 -0.55 20.30
N LEU A 432 0.16 -1.80 19.86
CA LEU A 432 0.22 -2.99 20.70
C LEU A 432 1.61 -3.63 20.57
N GLY A 433 2.35 -3.73 21.68
CA GLY A 433 3.60 -4.47 21.75
C GLY A 433 3.33 -5.90 22.22
N LEU A 434 3.60 -6.90 21.37
CA LEU A 434 3.21 -8.30 21.61
C LEU A 434 4.31 -9.15 22.29
N GLY A 435 5.15 -8.52 23.10
CA GLY A 435 6.22 -9.19 23.84
C GLY A 435 7.50 -9.39 23.04
N ASP A 436 8.52 -9.89 23.74
CA ASP A 436 9.92 -9.90 23.33
C ASP A 436 10.41 -8.49 23.00
N ASN A 437 10.15 -7.60 23.97
CA ASN A 437 10.42 -6.18 23.87
C ASN A 437 11.92 -5.87 23.95
N PHE A 438 12.71 -6.72 24.62
CA PHE A 438 14.16 -6.61 24.71
C PHE A 438 14.85 -7.97 24.65
N TYR A 439 15.51 -8.28 23.53
CA TYR A 439 16.29 -9.51 23.39
C TYR A 439 17.65 -9.43 24.09
N TYR A 440 18.23 -10.53 24.58
CA TYR A 440 17.63 -11.88 24.78
C TYR A 440 17.28 -12.15 26.25
N GLU A 441 17.58 -11.22 27.15
CA GLU A 441 17.40 -11.37 28.60
C GLU A 441 16.73 -10.11 29.17
N GLY A 442 15.74 -9.56 28.48
CA GLY A 442 14.95 -8.43 28.94
C GLY A 442 15.80 -7.20 29.32
N VAL A 443 15.35 -6.52 30.37
CA VAL A 443 16.03 -5.40 31.03
C VAL A 443 16.28 -5.75 32.49
N LYS A 444 17.29 -5.12 33.11
CA LYS A 444 17.68 -5.39 34.50
C LYS A 444 16.95 -4.51 35.52
N SER A 445 16.76 -3.23 35.20
CA SER A 445 16.07 -2.25 36.04
C SER A 445 15.31 -1.24 35.18
N VAL A 446 14.56 -0.32 35.80
CA VAL A 446 13.79 0.71 35.07
C VAL A 446 14.70 1.76 34.43
N GLU A 447 15.95 1.87 34.90
CA GLU A 447 17.00 2.74 34.36
C GLU A 447 17.85 2.06 33.26
N ASP A 448 17.52 0.83 32.86
CA ASP A 448 18.30 0.10 31.86
C ASP A 448 18.38 0.90 30.54
N PRO A 449 19.58 1.19 30.01
CA PRO A 449 19.75 2.01 28.81
C PRO A 449 19.06 1.42 27.57
N ARG A 450 18.72 0.13 27.60
CA ARG A 450 17.96 -0.54 26.52
C ARG A 450 16.61 0.12 26.27
N PHE A 451 15.93 0.66 27.29
CA PHE A 451 14.70 1.42 27.06
C PHE A 451 14.93 2.57 26.09
N PHE A 452 16.01 3.34 26.28
CA PHE A 452 16.34 4.41 25.36
C PHE A 452 16.84 3.88 24.02
N SER A 453 17.86 3.01 24.02
CA SER A 453 18.56 2.61 22.79
C SER A 453 17.74 1.71 21.88
N THR A 454 16.93 0.80 22.43
CA THR A 454 16.15 -0.18 21.67
C THR A 454 14.73 0.29 21.39
N PHE A 455 14.14 1.14 22.24
CA PHE A 455 12.78 1.62 22.06
C PHE A 455 12.72 3.12 21.75
N GLU A 456 13.13 3.99 22.68
CA GLU A 456 12.87 5.43 22.53
C GLU A 456 13.55 6.05 21.30
N HIS A 457 14.80 5.65 21.05
CA HIS A 457 15.65 6.14 19.97
C HIS A 457 15.41 5.43 18.63
N VAL A 458 14.61 4.36 18.61
CA VAL A 458 14.27 3.63 17.39
C VAL A 458 12.96 4.15 16.80
N TYR A 459 11.92 4.26 17.62
CA TYR A 459 10.59 4.66 17.19
C TYR A 459 10.41 6.17 17.34
N THR A 460 11.15 6.94 16.53
CA THR A 460 11.29 8.40 16.71
C THR A 460 10.33 9.25 15.87
N ASN A 461 9.56 8.64 14.98
CA ASN A 461 8.55 9.33 14.16
C ASN A 461 7.53 10.08 15.07
N PRO A 462 7.10 11.30 14.72
CA PRO A 462 6.20 12.10 15.56
C PRO A 462 4.88 11.41 15.94
N ALA A 463 4.21 10.74 15.00
CA ALA A 463 2.99 10.00 15.29
C ALA A 463 3.27 8.83 16.25
N LEU A 464 4.38 8.09 16.07
CA LEU A 464 4.76 7.01 16.99
C LEU A 464 5.25 7.49 18.37
N LYS A 465 5.77 8.73 18.47
CA LYS A 465 6.07 9.37 19.75
C LYS A 465 4.81 9.81 20.48
N SER A 466 3.79 10.23 19.75
CA SER A 466 2.51 10.69 20.31
C SER A 466 1.58 9.53 20.66
N ALA A 467 1.69 8.41 19.95
CA ALA A 467 0.91 7.21 20.19
C ALA A 467 1.29 6.53 21.51
N THR A 468 0.29 6.07 22.27
CA THR A 468 0.52 5.18 23.41
C THR A 468 0.85 3.77 22.93
N TRP A 469 1.82 3.12 23.57
CA TRP A 469 2.20 1.73 23.33
C TRP A 469 1.70 0.86 24.48
N TYR A 470 0.70 0.02 24.22
CA TYR A 470 0.18 -0.96 25.16
C TYR A 470 1.01 -2.23 25.07
N MET A 471 1.77 -2.51 26.12
CA MET A 471 2.79 -3.56 26.13
C MET A 471 2.34 -4.80 26.91
N ILE A 472 2.84 -5.95 26.49
CA ILE A 472 2.90 -7.21 27.26
C ILE A 472 4.32 -7.77 27.19
N ALA A 473 4.63 -8.74 28.07
CA ALA A 473 5.92 -9.42 28.11
C ALA A 473 5.91 -10.72 27.30
N GLY A 474 7.03 -10.99 26.63
CA GLY A 474 7.36 -12.28 26.02
C GLY A 474 8.33 -13.11 26.86
N ASN A 475 8.77 -14.25 26.33
CA ASN A 475 9.66 -15.14 27.08
C ASN A 475 11.04 -14.53 27.33
N HIS A 476 11.58 -13.73 26.41
CA HIS A 476 12.87 -13.07 26.61
C HIS A 476 12.79 -11.93 27.63
N ASP A 477 11.62 -11.29 27.77
CA ASP A 477 11.39 -10.27 28.79
C ASP A 477 11.41 -10.87 30.20
N HIS A 478 10.77 -12.03 30.37
CA HIS A 478 10.75 -12.80 31.60
C HIS A 478 12.06 -13.53 31.93
N ALA A 479 13.01 -13.59 31.00
CA ALA A 479 14.36 -14.06 31.33
C ALA A 479 15.09 -13.09 32.29
N SER A 480 14.54 -11.88 32.51
CA SER A 480 15.00 -10.92 33.51
C SER A 480 13.83 -10.26 34.26
N ASN A 481 13.73 -8.92 34.27
CA ASN A 481 12.88 -8.16 35.18
C ASN A 481 11.70 -7.51 34.43
N VAL A 482 10.59 -8.23 34.27
CA VAL A 482 9.35 -7.67 33.72
C VAL A 482 8.77 -6.56 34.59
N SER A 483 8.97 -6.62 35.92
CA SER A 483 8.54 -5.55 36.82
C SER A 483 9.24 -4.22 36.53
N ALA A 484 10.46 -4.23 35.99
CA ALA A 484 11.11 -3.02 35.50
C ALA A 484 10.42 -2.44 34.25
N GLN A 485 9.93 -3.30 33.34
CA GLN A 485 9.13 -2.88 32.19
C GLN A 485 7.79 -2.29 32.63
N ILE A 486 7.13 -2.88 33.63
CA ILE A 486 5.93 -2.30 34.24
C ILE A 486 6.24 -0.94 34.89
N ALA A 487 7.32 -0.86 35.67
CA ALA A 487 7.75 0.38 36.31
C ALA A 487 8.08 1.50 35.31
N TYR A 488 8.57 1.15 34.12
CA TYR A 488 8.91 2.12 33.06
C TYR A 488 7.69 2.90 32.53
N THR A 489 6.47 2.44 32.80
CA THR A 489 5.25 3.23 32.54
C THR A 489 5.20 4.55 33.30
N LYS A 490 5.89 4.63 34.45
CA LYS A 490 6.02 5.89 35.20
C LYS A 490 7.09 6.82 34.63
N VAL A 491 7.94 6.31 33.74
CA VAL A 491 9.07 7.05 33.14
C VAL A 491 8.72 7.58 31.76
N SER A 492 8.12 6.74 30.89
CA SER A 492 7.77 7.12 29.53
C SER A 492 6.26 7.21 29.35
N HIS A 493 5.76 8.41 29.02
CA HIS A 493 4.33 8.69 28.81
C HIS A 493 3.70 7.84 27.69
N ARG A 494 4.52 7.35 26.75
CA ARG A 494 4.06 6.49 25.65
C ARG A 494 4.22 5.00 25.93
N TRP A 495 4.85 4.59 27.02
CA TRP A 495 4.98 3.18 27.40
C TRP A 495 3.90 2.81 28.42
N HIS A 496 2.87 2.08 28.02
CA HIS A 496 1.77 1.65 28.88
C HIS A 496 1.81 0.14 29.13
N PHE A 497 2.34 -0.24 30.28
CA PHE A 497 2.43 -1.61 30.78
C PHE A 497 2.04 -1.63 32.26
N PRO A 498 0.75 -1.42 32.60
CA PRO A 498 0.32 -1.15 33.96
C PRO A 498 0.39 -2.37 34.90
N ASP A 499 0.28 -3.58 34.34
CA ASP A 499 0.33 -4.86 35.03
C ASP A 499 0.66 -5.98 34.03
N PHE A 500 0.92 -7.20 34.50
CA PHE A 500 1.23 -8.37 33.67
C PHE A 500 0.12 -8.68 32.65
N PHE A 501 -1.14 -8.56 33.08
CA PHE A 501 -2.30 -8.69 32.21
C PHE A 501 -3.34 -7.62 32.59
N TYR A 502 -4.00 -7.05 31.58
CA TYR A 502 -4.94 -5.95 31.76
C TYR A 502 -5.86 -5.81 30.54
N SER A 503 -6.91 -5.00 30.66
CA SER A 503 -7.81 -4.72 29.55
C SER A 503 -8.09 -3.23 29.39
N ARG A 504 -8.42 -2.85 28.15
CA ARG A 504 -8.82 -1.49 27.77
C ARG A 504 -9.98 -1.55 26.81
N VAL A 505 -10.98 -0.70 27.05
CA VAL A 505 -12.11 -0.49 26.14
C VAL A 505 -11.94 0.88 25.51
N MET A 506 -12.09 0.94 24.20
CA MET A 506 -11.96 2.16 23.41
C MET A 506 -13.19 2.32 22.55
N GLN A 507 -13.70 3.54 22.47
CA GLN A 507 -14.79 3.88 21.58
C GLN A 507 -14.24 4.19 20.19
N ILE A 508 -14.93 3.72 19.15
CA ILE A 508 -14.63 4.13 17.78
C ILE A 508 -15.06 5.60 17.66
N PRO A 509 -14.14 6.53 17.34
CA PRO A 509 -14.47 7.97 17.26
C PRO A 509 -15.68 8.23 16.38
N GLY A 510 -16.65 9.01 16.86
CA GLY A 510 -17.88 9.31 16.11
C GLY A 510 -18.92 8.18 16.04
N SER A 511 -18.79 7.13 16.85
CA SER A 511 -19.72 5.99 16.91
C SER A 511 -19.96 5.53 18.36
N THR A 512 -21.05 4.81 18.62
CA THR A 512 -21.29 4.11 19.91
C THR A 512 -20.56 2.77 20.01
N LYS A 513 -19.97 2.31 18.91
CA LYS A 513 -19.27 1.02 18.81
C LYS A 513 -17.93 1.04 19.55
N THR A 514 -17.54 -0.10 20.12
CA THR A 514 -16.35 -0.20 20.97
C THR A 514 -15.41 -1.35 20.56
N VAL A 515 -14.12 -1.14 20.82
CA VAL A 515 -13.05 -2.14 20.71
C VAL A 515 -12.53 -2.41 22.12
N GLN A 516 -12.60 -3.65 22.60
CA GLN A 516 -11.92 -4.06 23.82
C GLN A 516 -10.66 -4.85 23.48
N ILE A 517 -9.56 -4.46 24.11
CA ILE A 517 -8.26 -5.10 23.99
C ILE A 517 -7.93 -5.74 25.33
N VAL A 518 -7.71 -7.04 25.32
CA VAL A 518 -7.35 -7.85 26.49
C VAL A 518 -5.91 -8.31 26.30
N MET A 519 -5.01 -7.79 27.12
CA MET A 519 -3.57 -7.98 27.03
C MET A 519 -3.16 -9.04 28.07
N LEU A 520 -2.57 -10.14 27.61
CA LEU A 520 -2.26 -11.33 28.42
C LEU A 520 -0.76 -11.56 28.58
N ASP A 521 -0.37 -12.03 29.77
CA ASP A 521 0.94 -12.61 29.99
C ASP A 521 0.89 -14.12 29.75
N THR A 522 1.05 -14.49 28.49
CA THR A 522 1.05 -15.91 28.09
C THR A 522 2.20 -16.70 28.70
N THR A 523 3.30 -16.05 29.09
CA THR A 523 4.44 -16.76 29.67
C THR A 523 4.10 -17.26 31.07
N LEU A 524 3.41 -16.45 31.87
CA LEU A 524 2.83 -16.88 33.14
C LEU A 524 1.73 -17.95 32.98
N LEU A 525 1.06 -18.00 31.82
CA LEU A 525 0.07 -19.03 31.52
C LEU A 525 0.70 -20.37 31.11
N CYS A 526 1.70 -20.43 30.23
CA CYS A 526 2.14 -21.71 29.66
C CYS A 526 3.53 -22.20 30.10
N CYS A 527 4.38 -21.34 30.65
CA CYS A 527 5.80 -21.66 30.88
C CYS A 527 6.11 -21.93 32.37
N LYS A 528 6.33 -23.20 32.73
CA LYS A 528 6.45 -23.67 34.13
C LYS A 528 7.72 -23.26 34.89
N ASN A 529 8.73 -22.69 34.22
CA ASN A 529 10.08 -22.51 34.78
C ASN A 529 10.37 -21.14 35.42
N GLN A 530 9.37 -20.29 35.62
CA GLN A 530 9.57 -18.92 36.14
C GLN A 530 9.50 -18.77 37.67
N LYS A 531 9.48 -19.89 38.41
CA LYS A 531 9.34 -19.94 39.88
C LYS A 531 10.43 -19.22 40.69
N LYS A 532 11.37 -18.51 40.06
CA LYS A 532 12.44 -17.75 40.74
C LYS A 532 12.04 -16.30 41.09
N LEU A 533 10.94 -15.78 40.53
CA LEU A 533 10.46 -14.42 40.81
C LEU A 533 9.35 -14.46 41.88
N LYS A 534 9.49 -13.68 42.95
CA LYS A 534 8.50 -13.57 44.04
C LYS A 534 7.36 -12.64 43.60
N ASN A 535 6.15 -12.88 44.09
CA ASN A 535 4.95 -12.03 43.90
C ASN A 535 4.41 -11.92 42.46
N LEU A 536 4.59 -12.96 41.64
CA LEU A 536 3.91 -13.05 40.34
C LEU A 536 2.48 -13.57 40.51
N PRO A 537 1.50 -13.09 39.71
CA PRO A 537 0.19 -13.71 39.62
C PRO A 537 0.30 -15.20 39.26
N SER A 538 -0.54 -16.04 39.86
CA SER A 538 -0.55 -17.45 39.49
C SER A 538 -1.20 -17.68 38.13
N GLN A 539 -0.86 -18.80 37.48
CA GLN A 539 -1.53 -19.26 36.26
C GLN A 539 -3.06 -19.32 36.44
N LYS A 540 -3.52 -19.73 37.63
CA LYS A 540 -4.93 -19.81 37.98
C LYS A 540 -5.58 -18.43 38.06
N ASP A 541 -4.93 -17.47 38.74
CA ASP A 541 -5.47 -16.11 38.90
C ASP A 541 -5.67 -15.43 37.54
N GLN A 542 -4.71 -15.57 36.63
CA GLN A 542 -4.83 -15.00 35.29
C GLN A 542 -5.94 -15.72 34.48
N LEU A 543 -6.06 -17.04 34.56
CA LEU A 543 -7.10 -17.77 33.83
C LEU A 543 -8.51 -17.40 34.32
N GLU A 544 -8.74 -17.34 35.63
CA GLU A 544 -10.02 -16.90 36.22
C GLU A 544 -10.32 -15.42 35.90
N TRP A 545 -9.30 -14.59 35.76
CA TRP A 545 -9.45 -13.22 35.29
C TRP A 545 -9.83 -13.15 33.80
N ILE A 546 -9.21 -13.98 32.95
CA ILE A 546 -9.54 -14.08 31.52
C ILE A 546 -11.00 -14.51 31.34
N GLU A 547 -11.41 -15.59 32.01
CA GLU A 547 -12.78 -16.12 31.94
C GLU A 547 -13.82 -15.04 32.23
N ARG A 548 -13.66 -14.31 33.35
CA ARG A 548 -14.54 -13.19 33.72
C ARG A 548 -14.48 -12.05 32.71
N THR A 549 -13.27 -11.65 32.29
CA THR A 549 -13.09 -10.50 31.39
C THR A 549 -13.70 -10.73 30.01
N LEU A 550 -13.59 -11.94 29.46
CA LEU A 550 -14.17 -12.29 28.16
C LEU A 550 -15.70 -12.42 28.24
N ARG A 551 -16.22 -13.10 29.26
CA ARG A 551 -17.66 -13.28 29.50
C ARG A 551 -18.40 -11.97 29.73
N ASP A 552 -17.79 -11.07 30.49
CA ASP A 552 -18.40 -9.79 30.85
C ASP A 552 -18.24 -8.73 29.74
N SER A 553 -17.46 -9.03 28.69
CA SER A 553 -17.26 -8.13 27.57
C SER A 553 -18.56 -7.88 26.80
N ARG A 554 -18.82 -6.62 26.48
CA ARG A 554 -19.92 -6.18 25.59
C ARG A 554 -19.40 -5.45 24.35
N ALA A 555 -18.09 -5.49 24.10
CA ALA A 555 -17.49 -4.74 23.01
C ALA A 555 -17.85 -5.31 21.62
N ASP A 556 -17.98 -4.45 20.63
CA ASP A 556 -18.31 -4.87 19.26
C ASP A 556 -17.14 -5.59 18.59
N TYR A 557 -15.91 -5.22 18.94
CA TYR A 557 -14.71 -5.98 18.63
C TYR A 557 -14.01 -6.38 19.92
N LEU A 558 -13.81 -7.68 20.12
CA LEU A 558 -13.04 -8.21 21.24
C LEU A 558 -11.72 -8.77 20.72
N ILE A 559 -10.63 -8.10 21.09
CA ILE A 559 -9.28 -8.42 20.66
C ILE A 559 -8.53 -8.93 21.88
N VAL A 560 -7.96 -10.13 21.77
CA VAL A 560 -7.09 -10.70 22.80
C VAL A 560 -5.67 -10.73 22.26
N ALA A 561 -4.70 -10.28 23.04
CA ALA A 561 -3.30 -10.22 22.65
C ALA A 561 -2.44 -10.93 23.68
N GLY A 562 -1.52 -11.78 23.22
CA GLY A 562 -0.61 -12.55 24.07
C GLY A 562 0.67 -12.88 23.30
N HIS A 563 1.81 -13.01 23.95
CA HIS A 563 3.07 -13.24 23.24
C HIS A 563 3.07 -14.55 22.44
N HIS A 564 2.75 -15.68 23.09
CA HIS A 564 2.79 -16.99 22.44
C HIS A 564 1.57 -17.25 21.56
N PRO A 565 1.73 -17.89 20.39
CA PRO A 565 0.61 -18.21 19.51
C PRO A 565 -0.25 -19.36 20.08
N VAL A 566 -1.58 -19.20 19.99
CA VAL A 566 -2.52 -20.32 20.18
C VAL A 566 -2.35 -21.32 19.04
N LEU A 567 -2.43 -20.85 17.81
CA LEU A 567 -2.18 -21.64 16.60
C LEU A 567 -1.00 -21.04 15.82
N SER A 568 -0.08 -21.87 15.36
CA SER A 568 1.03 -21.42 14.51
C SER A 568 1.61 -22.55 13.65
N ALA A 569 2.00 -22.18 12.43
CA ALA A 569 2.76 -23.00 11.49
C ALA A 569 4.29 -22.82 11.61
N GLY A 570 4.75 -21.90 12.46
CA GLY A 570 6.15 -21.49 12.59
C GLY A 570 7.04 -22.53 13.28
N ILE A 571 8.23 -22.09 13.68
CA ILE A 571 9.25 -22.96 14.29
C ILE A 571 8.86 -23.41 15.70
N HIS A 572 8.15 -22.57 16.44
CA HIS A 572 7.66 -22.91 17.77
C HIS A 572 6.32 -23.66 17.70
N GLY A 573 5.46 -23.25 16.76
CA GLY A 573 4.17 -23.88 16.52
C GLY A 573 3.13 -23.54 17.59
N SER A 574 2.00 -24.25 17.57
CA SER A 574 0.89 -24.02 18.51
C SER A 574 1.28 -24.28 19.97
N THR A 575 0.97 -23.33 20.86
CA THR A 575 1.24 -23.48 22.30
C THR A 575 0.18 -24.35 22.96
N LEU A 576 0.52 -25.61 23.28
CA LEU A 576 -0.44 -26.63 23.73
C LEU A 576 -1.29 -26.22 24.95
N TYR A 577 -0.70 -25.51 25.91
CA TYR A 577 -1.46 -25.01 27.06
C TYR A 577 -2.52 -23.99 26.62
N LEU A 578 -2.17 -23.06 25.73
CA LEU A 578 -3.13 -22.07 25.21
C LEU A 578 -4.19 -22.75 24.34
N VAL A 579 -3.84 -23.76 23.53
CA VAL A 579 -4.82 -24.56 22.78
C VAL A 579 -5.80 -25.26 23.72
N SER A 580 -5.36 -25.77 24.86
CA SER A 580 -6.22 -26.53 25.78
C SER A 580 -7.02 -25.66 26.76
N LYS A 581 -6.51 -24.48 27.14
CA LYS A 581 -7.11 -23.64 28.19
C LYS A 581 -7.59 -22.28 27.72
N LEU A 582 -6.91 -21.65 26.76
CA LEU A 582 -7.28 -20.33 26.28
C LEU A 582 -8.21 -20.40 25.07
N LYS A 583 -7.89 -21.24 24.07
CA LYS A 583 -8.68 -21.39 22.83
C LYS A 583 -10.18 -21.61 23.11
N PRO A 584 -10.60 -22.52 24.02
CA PRO A 584 -12.02 -22.71 24.30
C PRO A 584 -12.69 -21.42 24.79
N LEU A 585 -12.02 -20.65 25.66
CA LEU A 585 -12.54 -19.38 26.18
C LEU A 585 -12.64 -18.31 25.09
N LEU A 586 -11.69 -18.27 24.15
CA LEU A 586 -11.75 -17.36 23.01
C LEU A 586 -12.97 -17.66 22.12
N GLU A 587 -13.24 -18.94 21.90
CA GLU A 587 -14.30 -19.41 21.00
C GLU A 587 -15.68 -19.28 21.63
N GLU A 588 -15.83 -19.66 22.91
CA GLU A 588 -17.07 -19.54 23.67
C GLU A 588 -17.54 -18.09 23.80
N ASN A 589 -16.60 -17.14 23.84
CA ASN A 589 -16.89 -15.71 24.01
C ASN A 589 -16.83 -14.91 22.70
N ASP A 590 -16.87 -15.59 21.55
CA ASP A 590 -16.88 -15.01 20.20
C ASP A 590 -15.76 -13.97 19.99
N VAL A 591 -14.55 -14.21 20.51
CA VAL A 591 -13.43 -13.28 20.37
C VAL A 591 -13.16 -13.01 18.88
N THR A 592 -13.12 -11.74 18.50
CA THR A 592 -12.93 -11.33 17.10
C THR A 592 -11.55 -11.77 16.59
N VAL A 593 -10.50 -11.47 17.35
CA VAL A 593 -9.12 -11.82 16.96
C VAL A 593 -8.25 -12.11 18.17
N TYR A 594 -7.37 -13.10 18.02
CA TYR A 594 -6.22 -13.33 18.89
C TYR A 594 -4.93 -12.89 18.16
N LEU A 595 -4.20 -11.94 18.75
CA LEU A 595 -2.92 -11.43 18.23
C LEU A 595 -1.75 -12.01 19.03
N SER A 596 -0.70 -12.43 18.34
CA SER A 596 0.52 -12.95 18.97
C SER A 596 1.80 -12.65 18.20
N GLY A 597 2.94 -12.91 18.85
CA GLY A 597 4.29 -12.85 18.28
C GLY A 597 4.96 -14.22 18.40
N HIS A 598 6.16 -14.25 18.99
CA HIS A 598 6.99 -15.42 19.35
C HIS A 598 7.54 -16.19 18.15
N ASP A 599 6.66 -16.64 17.25
CA ASP A 599 7.08 -17.13 15.96
C ASP A 599 7.44 -15.93 15.07
N HIS A 600 8.69 -15.86 14.64
CA HIS A 600 9.23 -14.75 13.84
C HIS A 600 8.71 -14.74 12.37
N ASN A 601 7.41 -14.87 12.17
CA ASN A 601 6.72 -14.79 10.88
C ASN A 601 5.34 -14.12 11.02
N LEU A 602 4.82 -13.67 9.88
CA LEU A 602 3.45 -13.23 9.75
C LEU A 602 2.56 -14.43 9.46
N GLN A 603 1.45 -14.56 10.19
CA GLN A 603 0.45 -15.58 9.90
C GLN A 603 -0.96 -15.05 10.04
N HIS A 604 -1.88 -15.68 9.32
CA HIS A 604 -3.31 -15.64 9.62
C HIS A 604 -3.85 -17.07 9.56
N LEU A 605 -4.47 -17.51 10.66
CA LEU A 605 -5.12 -18.79 10.79
C LEU A 605 -6.60 -18.61 11.15
N LYS A 606 -7.46 -19.40 10.53
CA LYS A 606 -8.90 -19.41 10.73
C LYS A 606 -9.43 -20.84 10.58
N GLU A 607 -9.89 -21.41 11.69
CA GLU A 607 -10.65 -22.65 11.69
C GLU A 607 -12.09 -22.39 11.23
N GLU A 608 -12.66 -23.33 10.46
CA GLU A 608 -13.97 -23.20 9.81
C GLU A 608 -15.14 -23.19 10.79
N HIS A 609 -15.03 -23.91 11.91
CA HIS A 609 -16.07 -24.05 12.93
C HIS A 609 -16.07 -22.93 13.99
N SER A 610 -15.03 -22.09 13.97
CA SER A 610 -14.82 -21.03 14.95
C SER A 610 -15.15 -19.69 14.30
N ASN A 611 -15.42 -18.64 15.07
CA ASN A 611 -15.44 -17.25 14.58
C ASN A 611 -14.11 -16.53 14.85
N VAL A 612 -13.26 -17.09 15.71
CA VAL A 612 -11.99 -16.47 16.11
C VAL A 612 -10.98 -16.50 14.98
N HIS A 613 -10.35 -15.36 14.72
CA HIS A 613 -9.20 -15.23 13.83
C HIS A 613 -7.91 -15.21 14.64
N TYR A 614 -6.88 -15.94 14.22
CA TYR A 614 -5.58 -15.98 14.89
C TYR A 614 -4.53 -15.33 13.99
N PHE A 615 -3.88 -14.27 14.47
CA PHE A 615 -2.80 -13.60 13.75
C PHE A 615 -1.50 -13.70 14.54
N VAL A 616 -0.42 -14.02 13.82
CA VAL A 616 0.95 -13.96 14.32
C VAL A 616 1.65 -12.80 13.63
N THR A 617 2.34 -11.94 14.40
CA THR A 617 3.04 -10.75 13.94
C THR A 617 4.40 -10.58 14.63
N GLY A 618 5.22 -11.62 14.63
CA GLY A 618 6.52 -11.66 15.33
C GLY A 618 7.72 -11.20 14.52
N ASN A 619 7.55 -10.31 13.55
CA ASN A 619 8.62 -9.92 12.61
C ASN A 619 9.20 -8.55 12.88
N GLY A 620 9.12 -8.06 14.12
CA GLY A 620 9.56 -6.73 14.51
C GLY A 620 11.08 -6.53 14.45
N ASN A 621 11.85 -7.62 14.48
CA ASN A 621 13.31 -7.61 14.52
C ASN A 621 13.93 -8.76 13.74
N PHE A 622 13.55 -10.00 14.08
CA PHE A 622 13.95 -11.20 13.37
C PHE A 622 12.83 -11.70 12.47
N PHE A 623 13.16 -12.50 11.46
CA PHE A 623 12.17 -13.21 10.65
C PHE A 623 12.67 -14.59 10.28
N ASN A 624 11.76 -15.55 10.17
CA ASN A 624 12.05 -16.94 9.88
C ASN A 624 11.00 -17.53 8.93
N ALA A 625 11.45 -17.98 7.75
CA ALA A 625 10.61 -18.53 6.69
C ALA A 625 10.26 -20.01 6.86
N LEU A 626 10.74 -20.67 7.92
CA LEU A 626 10.49 -22.09 8.18
C LEU A 626 9.07 -22.32 8.70
N GLU A 627 8.40 -23.28 8.08
CA GLU A 627 7.01 -23.69 8.35
C GLU A 627 6.97 -25.08 9.04
N GLU A 628 7.81 -25.30 10.06
CA GLU A 628 8.03 -26.63 10.66
C GLU A 628 6.75 -27.29 11.20
N HIS A 629 5.80 -26.49 11.67
CA HIS A 629 4.55 -26.96 12.27
C HIS A 629 3.33 -26.84 11.35
N LYS A 630 3.51 -26.44 10.08
CA LYS A 630 2.40 -26.25 9.12
C LYS A 630 1.45 -27.42 9.01
N TRP A 631 1.96 -28.65 9.08
CA TRP A 631 1.16 -29.86 8.97
C TRP A 631 0.12 -29.99 10.09
N LYS A 632 0.36 -29.40 11.29
CA LYS A 632 -0.59 -29.39 12.41
C LYS A 632 -1.76 -28.41 12.24
N VAL A 633 -1.59 -27.39 11.39
CA VAL A 633 -2.55 -26.28 11.22
C VAL A 633 -2.94 -26.05 9.76
N LYS A 634 -2.73 -27.05 8.90
CA LYS A 634 -2.86 -26.92 7.44
C LYS A 634 -4.27 -26.49 7.00
N SER A 635 -5.32 -26.97 7.68
CA SER A 635 -6.71 -26.63 7.38
C SER A 635 -7.07 -25.20 7.78
N SER A 636 -6.42 -24.65 8.81
CA SER A 636 -6.70 -23.31 9.32
C SER A 636 -5.80 -22.22 8.74
N LEU A 637 -4.57 -22.54 8.30
CA LEU A 637 -3.62 -21.56 7.78
C LEU A 637 -4.12 -20.89 6.49
N LYS A 638 -4.40 -19.58 6.56
CA LYS A 638 -4.85 -18.76 5.42
C LYS A 638 -3.72 -17.94 4.80
N TYR A 639 -2.72 -17.57 5.60
CA TYR A 639 -1.55 -16.81 5.15
C TYR A 639 -0.32 -17.10 6.01
N PHE A 640 0.85 -17.09 5.37
CA PHE A 640 2.16 -17.21 6.01
C PHE A 640 3.20 -16.36 5.26
N ASN A 641 4.02 -15.59 5.98
CA ASN A 641 5.21 -14.95 5.43
C ASN A 641 6.29 -14.78 6.51
N GLY A 642 7.41 -15.46 6.34
CA GLY A 642 8.59 -15.33 7.21
C GLY A 642 9.83 -14.82 6.49
N GLN A 643 9.69 -14.17 5.32
CA GLN A 643 10.82 -13.74 4.48
C GLN A 643 11.21 -12.26 4.68
N THR A 644 10.41 -11.51 5.43
CA THR A 644 10.58 -10.06 5.62
C THR A 644 10.30 -9.68 7.06
N GLY A 645 10.90 -8.57 7.51
CA GLY A 645 10.40 -7.85 8.68
C GLY A 645 8.99 -7.33 8.44
N ALA A 646 8.18 -7.11 9.49
CA ALA A 646 6.81 -6.63 9.34
C ALA A 646 6.17 -6.11 10.63
N PHE A 647 5.01 -5.48 10.49
CA PHE A 647 4.06 -5.18 11.57
C PHE A 647 2.62 -5.34 11.04
N THR A 648 1.63 -5.28 11.93
CA THR A 648 0.20 -5.39 11.57
C THR A 648 -0.50 -4.06 11.85
N LEU A 649 -1.34 -3.59 10.93
CA LEU A 649 -2.23 -2.43 11.08
C LEU A 649 -3.68 -2.91 11.27
N LEU A 650 -4.40 -2.32 12.21
CA LEU A 650 -5.80 -2.59 12.47
C LEU A 650 -6.61 -1.30 12.32
N GLU A 651 -7.66 -1.35 11.51
CA GLU A 651 -8.58 -0.23 11.25
C GLU A 651 -10.00 -0.67 11.63
N ALA A 652 -10.46 -0.30 12.82
CA ALA A 652 -11.81 -0.58 13.30
C ALA A 652 -12.78 0.53 12.88
N THR A 653 -13.87 0.14 12.25
CA THR A 653 -15.02 0.99 11.89
C THR A 653 -16.28 0.42 12.55
N PRO A 654 -17.43 1.11 12.52
CA PRO A 654 -18.67 0.52 13.04
C PRO A 654 -19.11 -0.77 12.34
N ASP A 655 -18.67 -0.99 11.10
CA ASP A 655 -19.16 -2.07 10.23
C ASP A 655 -18.17 -3.22 10.04
N PHE A 656 -16.87 -2.95 10.23
CA PHE A 656 -15.82 -3.96 10.11
C PHE A 656 -14.51 -3.57 10.80
N LEU A 657 -13.72 -4.59 11.15
CA LEU A 657 -12.32 -4.50 11.51
C LEU A 657 -11.48 -4.96 10.32
N MET A 658 -10.68 -4.06 9.75
CA MET A 658 -9.68 -4.41 8.74
C MET A 658 -8.35 -4.69 9.42
N ILE A 659 -7.72 -5.82 9.11
CA ILE A 659 -6.40 -6.21 9.59
C ILE A 659 -5.49 -6.35 8.38
N SER A 660 -4.44 -5.55 8.32
CA SER A 660 -3.47 -5.50 7.22
C SER A 660 -2.07 -5.80 7.73
N GLN A 661 -1.37 -6.77 7.15
CA GLN A 661 0.03 -7.06 7.47
C GLN A 661 0.94 -6.34 6.48
N ILE A 662 1.86 -5.52 7.01
CA ILE A 662 2.72 -4.62 6.25
C ILE A 662 4.18 -5.06 6.40
N ASP A 663 4.86 -5.31 5.29
CA ASP A 663 6.27 -5.73 5.30
C ASP A 663 7.25 -4.56 5.47
N ASP A 664 8.52 -4.90 5.66
CA ASP A 664 9.66 -3.99 5.80
C ASP A 664 9.94 -3.12 4.55
N ARG A 665 9.22 -3.35 3.44
CA ARG A 665 9.25 -2.53 2.22
C ARG A 665 8.05 -1.59 2.12
N GLY A 666 7.15 -1.61 3.11
CA GLY A 666 5.92 -0.81 3.14
C GLY A 666 4.79 -1.37 2.31
N ARG A 667 4.90 -2.62 1.85
CA ARG A 667 3.85 -3.29 1.07
C ARG A 667 2.85 -3.94 2.02
N GLN A 668 1.57 -3.75 1.75
CA GLN A 668 0.54 -4.59 2.36
C GLN A 668 0.59 -5.97 1.71
N VAL A 669 1.14 -6.94 2.43
CA VAL A 669 1.37 -8.30 1.93
C VAL A 669 0.18 -9.22 2.18
N TYR A 670 -0.70 -8.86 3.10
CA TYR A 670 -1.94 -9.56 3.40
C TYR A 670 -2.98 -8.63 4.02
N GLN A 671 -4.26 -8.96 3.84
CA GLN A 671 -5.37 -8.28 4.54
C GLN A 671 -6.52 -9.26 4.84
N ALA A 672 -7.25 -8.98 5.91
CA ALA A 672 -8.51 -9.64 6.25
C ALA A 672 -9.52 -8.61 6.77
N LYS A 673 -10.78 -8.77 6.36
CA LYS A 673 -11.91 -7.95 6.82
C LYS A 673 -12.78 -8.81 7.73
N LEU A 674 -12.97 -8.38 8.97
CA LEU A 674 -13.72 -9.08 10.00
C LEU A 674 -14.97 -8.27 10.37
N LEU A 675 -16.08 -8.95 10.62
CA LEU A 675 -17.32 -8.31 11.05
C LEU A 675 -17.29 -8.08 12.58
N PRO A 676 -18.01 -7.07 13.10
CA PRO A 676 -18.23 -6.95 14.53
C PRO A 676 -18.97 -8.16 15.07
N ARG A 677 -18.75 -8.49 16.34
CA ARG A 677 -19.46 -9.56 17.04
C ARG A 677 -20.95 -9.32 16.95
N THR A 678 -21.72 -10.37 16.68
CA THR A 678 -23.17 -10.32 16.87
C THR A 678 -23.41 -10.22 18.35
N SER A 679 -23.97 -9.10 18.84
CA SER A 679 -24.34 -9.00 20.24
C SER A 679 -25.38 -10.09 20.54
N SER A 680 -24.95 -11.19 21.14
CA SER A 680 -25.84 -11.95 22.00
C SER A 680 -26.14 -11.01 23.16
N GLN A 681 -27.31 -10.37 23.12
CA GLN A 681 -27.94 -10.06 24.39
C GLN A 681 -28.02 -11.41 25.12
N PRO A 682 -27.64 -11.48 26.41
CA PRO A 682 -28.10 -12.60 27.21
C PRO A 682 -29.60 -12.65 26.98
N GLN A 683 -30.13 -13.79 26.52
CA GLN A 683 -31.54 -14.07 26.75
C GLN A 683 -31.75 -13.74 28.22
N SER A 684 -32.61 -12.76 28.49
CA SER A 684 -33.12 -12.56 29.85
C SER A 684 -33.50 -13.92 30.39
N ASP A 685 -33.25 -14.17 31.67
CA ASP A 685 -33.59 -15.37 32.43
C ASP A 685 -35.12 -15.71 32.47
N ALA A 686 -35.88 -15.28 31.47
CA ALA A 686 -37.30 -15.56 31.25
C ALA A 686 -37.58 -16.90 30.54
N GLU A 687 -36.56 -17.60 30.02
CA GLU A 687 -36.76 -18.94 29.44
C GLU A 687 -36.44 -20.10 30.41
N ASN A 688 -35.81 -19.83 31.56
CA ASN A 688 -35.64 -20.84 32.61
C ASN A 688 -36.83 -20.93 33.58
N THR A 689 -37.82 -20.02 33.51
CA THR A 689 -39.08 -20.15 34.26
C THR A 689 -40.13 -21.00 33.55
N ILE A 690 -39.98 -21.26 32.24
CA ILE A 690 -40.98 -22.05 31.47
C ILE A 690 -40.66 -23.56 31.51
N LEU A 691 -39.40 -23.94 31.77
CA LEU A 691 -39.02 -25.35 31.91
C LEU A 691 -39.18 -25.88 33.34
N ASP A 692 -39.12 -25.04 34.36
CA ASP A 692 -39.42 -25.46 35.75
C ASP A 692 -40.93 -25.61 36.02
N GLU A 693 -41.80 -24.82 35.38
CA GLU A 693 -43.27 -24.99 35.49
C GLU A 693 -43.79 -26.24 34.75
N PHE A 694 -43.04 -26.78 33.79
CA PHE A 694 -43.43 -28.01 33.08
C PHE A 694 -43.09 -29.30 33.84
N PHE A 695 -42.16 -29.26 34.81
CA PHE A 695 -41.76 -30.42 35.61
C PHE A 695 -42.31 -30.45 37.04
N THR A 696 -43.00 -29.39 37.50
CA THR A 696 -43.71 -29.39 38.80
C THR A 696 -45.22 -29.64 38.71
N SER A 697 -45.77 -30.01 37.53
CA SER A 697 -47.19 -30.40 37.38
C SER A 697 -47.42 -31.89 37.10
N GLN A 698 -46.39 -32.72 37.25
CA GLN A 698 -46.52 -34.18 37.37
C GLN A 698 -45.79 -34.67 38.61
N THR A 699 -46.38 -34.45 39.79
CA THR A 699 -46.28 -35.34 40.98
C THR A 699 -47.40 -34.99 41.95
#